data_AF-A0AAQ0EKY6-F1
#
_entry.id   AF-A0AAQ0EKY6-F1
#
_cell.length_a   1.000
_cell.length_b   1.000
_cell.length_c   1.000
_cell.angle_alpha   90.00
_cell.angle_beta   90.00
_cell.angle_gamma   90.00
#
_symmetry.space_group_name_H-M   'P 1'
#
loop_
_entity.id
_entity.type
_entity.pdbx_description
1 polymer ?
#
loop_
_entity_poly.entity_id
_entity_poly.type
_entity_poly.pdbx_seq_one_letter_code
_entity_poly.pdbx_strand_id
1 'polypeptide(L)'
;MNKRTLLFVSLVSAAFLGCQIFFGYQDLKSCQAQAKKQRAISEQILASTELLSVVPWTASPEEEESVNQYAVRLGNRLLLLTKGGSLPEVYSKGTSWSLIDQTSTFGGILVSLYGESGQDVSSKGGSVYLPNQQDALPVLVTEFRRNQEPLVFLGEYKDGKISNKEGAIYGTSLVFLNTGNEFVPLGIYNSKEDCVESLDLPMARAVVFADKEKPAATGSYYMLSNEYMQVIVSQESGAVEGINLPFASDHEGNKSIVNEIGFDRELVVSAPAEASFPGVKAVVDSQRQNVLDVVGGYYPLLRRGILSGTKKMVPLQYQALNIVSGRELSSPVATGFRVVSFDDKTLILESGDGGIRKTYNLGEQPYAFELEIQTTREQEDLWITSGVPEVEIMSNAFVPAVKYHVVKKNKSNLVNVKLPKAKDPLLVRNDASPQWILNSNGYFGVILAPQTQLPVGYASSLVPGNTVPTRLSQLSPRDQAYPASKYPGYTAMLPLPKEAGRYQFMIYAGPLSEPTLKALDRAYTNSKGETPEYVDAIAFRGFFSFITEPFAALLFVIMKFFKFLTGSWGISIILLTIVLKLLLYPLNAWSIRSMRRMQKLSPYIQDIQQKYKREPKRAQMEIMALYKVNKVNPITGCLPLLVQIPFLIAMFDLLKSSFLLRGASFIPGWIDNLTAPDVLFSWETPIWFFGKEFHLLPFLLGIVMFAQQKISAVKRSGPVSDQQRQQEAMGTMMALLFTFMFYNFPSGLNIYWLSSMLLGVIQQWVTNKILDEKHLQHEVIVNKKR
;
A
#
# COMPACT_ATOMS: atom_id res chain seq x y z
N MET A 1 30.02 -5.71 40.70
CA MET A 1 29.36 -6.14 39.45
C MET A 1 30.39 -6.12 38.32
N ASN A 2 30.63 -7.25 37.65
CA ASN A 2 31.77 -7.44 36.74
C ASN A 2 31.45 -6.92 35.32
N LYS A 3 32.43 -6.42 34.54
CA LYS A 3 32.20 -5.82 33.20
C LYS A 3 31.53 -6.78 32.19
N ARG A 4 31.63 -8.10 32.42
CA ARG A 4 30.90 -9.13 31.66
C ARG A 4 29.41 -9.23 32.02
N THR A 5 29.06 -8.95 33.28
CA THR A 5 27.67 -8.87 33.75
C THR A 5 26.99 -7.61 33.23
N LEU A 6 27.72 -6.49 33.08
CA LEU A 6 27.19 -5.26 32.49
C LEU A 6 26.91 -5.43 30.98
N LEU A 7 27.76 -6.15 30.24
CA LEU A 7 27.57 -6.44 28.82
C LEU A 7 26.41 -7.44 28.58
N PHE A 8 26.26 -8.43 29.47
CA PHE A 8 25.13 -9.35 29.47
C PHE A 8 23.81 -8.65 29.84
N VAL A 9 23.81 -7.77 30.86
CA VAL A 9 22.64 -6.96 31.23
C VAL A 9 22.28 -5.96 30.14
N SER A 10 23.25 -5.35 29.43
CA SER A 10 22.95 -4.46 28.29
C SER A 10 22.46 -5.20 27.04
N LEU A 11 22.94 -6.42 26.77
CA LEU A 11 22.44 -7.26 25.66
C LEU A 11 21.05 -7.85 25.96
N VAL A 12 20.79 -8.24 27.21
CA VAL A 12 19.48 -8.71 27.68
C VAL A 12 18.49 -7.54 27.77
N SER A 13 18.93 -6.34 28.13
CA SER A 13 18.09 -5.12 28.10
C SER A 13 17.75 -4.68 26.68
N ALA A 14 18.66 -4.84 25.71
CA ALA A 14 18.37 -4.61 24.29
C ALA A 14 17.40 -5.66 23.70
N ALA A 15 17.44 -6.90 24.19
CA ALA A 15 16.48 -7.94 23.84
C ALA A 15 15.10 -7.73 24.49
N PHE A 16 15.03 -7.18 25.72
CA PHE A 16 13.79 -6.82 26.41
C PHE A 16 13.14 -5.56 25.83
N LEU A 17 13.92 -4.58 25.37
CA LEU A 17 13.40 -3.41 24.64
C LEU A 17 12.79 -3.85 23.29
N GLY A 18 13.32 -4.90 22.67
CA GLY A 18 12.73 -5.55 21.50
C GLY A 18 11.42 -6.29 21.79
N CYS A 19 11.29 -6.92 22.97
CA CYS A 19 10.06 -7.63 23.37
C CYS A 19 8.93 -6.70 23.82
N GLN A 20 9.23 -5.55 24.45
CA GLN A 20 8.20 -4.54 24.77
C GLN A 20 7.64 -3.83 23.53
N ILE A 21 8.36 -3.83 22.42
CA ILE A 21 7.89 -3.32 21.12
C ILE A 21 7.03 -4.37 20.38
N PHE A 22 7.11 -5.66 20.75
CA PHE A 22 6.47 -6.77 20.03
C PHE A 22 5.17 -7.32 20.65
N PHE A 23 4.89 -7.10 21.95
CA PHE A 23 3.70 -7.67 22.63
C PHE A 23 2.75 -6.61 23.21
N GLY A 24 2.33 -5.64 22.38
CA GLY A 24 1.40 -4.58 22.81
C GLY A 24 0.01 -5.07 23.24
N TYR A 25 -0.44 -4.58 24.41
CA TYR A 25 -1.84 -4.40 24.85
C TYR A 25 -1.84 -3.14 25.77
N GLN A 26 -2.49 -2.03 25.38
CA GLN A 26 -3.86 -1.57 25.75
C GLN A 26 -4.04 -1.33 27.26
N ASP A 27 -4.74 -0.33 27.78
CA ASP A 27 -5.34 0.92 27.32
C ASP A 27 -5.96 1.53 28.61
N LEU A 28 -5.72 2.80 28.94
CA LEU A 28 -6.45 3.48 30.04
C LEU A 28 -6.74 4.96 29.74
N LYS A 29 -6.18 5.48 28.65
CA LYS A 29 -6.35 6.89 28.22
C LYS A 29 -7.30 7.03 27.02
N SER A 30 -7.66 5.95 26.32
CA SER A 30 -8.58 6.04 25.18
C SER A 30 -10.04 6.31 25.60
N CYS A 31 -10.49 5.83 26.77
CA CYS A 31 -11.85 6.09 27.25
C CYS A 31 -12.13 7.57 27.58
N GLN A 32 -11.16 8.30 28.18
CA GLN A 32 -11.34 9.73 28.44
C GLN A 32 -11.21 10.59 27.18
N ALA A 33 -10.42 10.12 26.19
CA ALA A 33 -10.28 10.81 24.91
C ALA A 33 -11.53 10.65 24.02
N GLN A 34 -12.19 9.49 24.05
CA GLN A 34 -13.46 9.28 23.33
C GLN A 34 -14.62 10.10 23.90
N ALA A 35 -14.72 10.24 25.22
CA ALA A 35 -15.74 11.08 25.86
C ALA A 35 -15.55 12.58 25.54
N LYS A 36 -14.30 13.06 25.46
CA LYS A 36 -13.99 14.44 24.99
C LYS A 36 -14.23 14.62 23.50
N LYS A 37 -13.95 13.59 22.68
CA LYS A 37 -14.17 13.63 21.23
C LYS A 37 -15.66 13.62 20.88
N GLN A 38 -16.49 12.90 21.63
CA GLN A 38 -17.96 12.95 21.48
C GLN A 38 -18.56 14.29 21.93
N ARG A 39 -18.06 14.92 23.01
CA ARG A 39 -18.48 16.28 23.39
C ARG A 39 -18.12 17.33 22.34
N ALA A 40 -16.93 17.25 21.77
CA ALA A 40 -16.48 18.16 20.70
C ALA A 40 -17.29 17.97 19.40
N ILE A 41 -17.70 16.74 19.08
CA ILE A 41 -18.58 16.44 17.93
C ILE A 41 -20.01 16.95 18.20
N SER A 42 -20.54 16.80 19.42
CA SER A 42 -21.85 17.37 19.79
C SER A 42 -21.84 18.91 19.77
N GLU A 43 -20.77 19.57 20.23
CA GLU A 43 -20.64 21.03 20.17
C GLU A 43 -20.44 21.55 18.72
N GLN A 44 -19.73 20.81 17.86
CA GLN A 44 -19.63 21.13 16.42
C GLN A 44 -20.95 20.96 15.67
N ILE A 45 -21.75 19.95 16.01
CA ILE A 45 -23.07 19.74 15.42
C ILE A 45 -24.03 20.85 15.87
N LEU A 46 -24.02 21.23 17.14
CA LEU A 46 -24.77 22.39 17.66
C LEU A 46 -24.37 23.72 16.98
N ALA A 47 -23.08 23.91 16.68
CA ALA A 47 -22.61 25.08 15.92
C ALA A 47 -23.03 25.06 14.43
N SER A 48 -23.19 23.88 13.82
CA SER A 48 -23.76 23.75 12.46
C SER A 48 -25.29 23.90 12.42
N THR A 49 -25.95 23.92 13.59
CA THR A 49 -27.40 24.06 13.74
C THR A 49 -27.84 25.55 13.67
N GLU A 50 -26.91 26.52 13.66
CA GLU A 50 -27.25 27.94 13.46
C GLU A 50 -27.96 28.24 12.11
N LEU A 51 -27.93 27.30 11.17
CA LEU A 51 -28.64 27.37 9.88
C LEU A 51 -30.13 27.01 9.94
N LEU A 52 -30.60 26.34 11.01
CA LEU A 52 -31.96 25.84 11.18
C LEU A 52 -32.53 26.37 12.49
N SER A 53 -33.37 27.40 12.40
CA SER A 53 -34.13 27.91 13.55
C SER A 53 -35.62 27.67 13.36
N VAL A 54 -36.25 27.10 14.39
CA VAL A 54 -37.69 26.87 14.44
C VAL A 54 -38.24 27.75 15.55
N VAL A 55 -39.12 28.68 15.19
CA VAL A 55 -39.69 29.65 16.16
C VAL A 55 -41.21 29.54 16.12
N PRO A 56 -41.89 29.38 17.27
CA PRO A 56 -43.34 29.51 17.33
C PRO A 56 -43.73 30.97 17.03
N TRP A 57 -44.64 31.16 16.08
CA TRP A 57 -45.07 32.50 15.66
C TRP A 57 -46.27 32.97 16.50
N THR A 58 -46.20 34.17 17.10
CA THR A 58 -47.36 34.84 17.70
C THR A 58 -47.93 35.86 16.71
N ALA A 59 -49.18 35.69 16.31
CA ALA A 59 -49.90 36.65 15.47
C ALA A 59 -50.03 38.01 16.16
N SER A 60 -50.17 39.06 15.34
CA SER A 60 -50.50 40.43 15.75
C SER A 60 -51.74 40.47 16.68
N PRO A 61 -51.92 41.50 17.54
CA PRO A 61 -52.93 41.50 18.61
C PRO A 61 -54.40 41.52 18.15
N GLU A 62 -54.71 41.47 16.86
CA GLU A 62 -56.07 41.72 16.34
C GLU A 62 -56.77 40.53 15.69
N GLU A 63 -56.19 39.33 15.66
CA GLU A 63 -56.90 38.11 15.23
C GLU A 63 -56.82 37.02 16.29
N GLU A 64 -57.87 36.93 17.12
CA GLU A 64 -58.16 35.82 18.02
C GLU A 64 -58.61 34.57 17.23
N GLU A 65 -57.70 33.94 16.49
CA GLU A 65 -57.80 32.51 16.21
C GLU A 65 -56.43 31.87 16.42
N SER A 66 -56.38 30.86 17.30
CA SER A 66 -55.18 30.08 17.59
C SER A 66 -54.80 29.22 16.38
N VAL A 67 -54.23 29.83 15.35
CA VAL A 67 -53.65 29.12 14.22
C VAL A 67 -52.26 28.68 14.66
N ASN A 68 -52.06 27.38 14.88
CA ASN A 68 -50.72 26.83 15.10
C ASN A 68 -49.89 27.08 13.83
N GLN A 69 -48.97 28.03 13.88
CA GLN A 69 -48.07 28.37 12.78
C GLN A 69 -46.63 28.07 13.19
N TYR A 70 -45.96 27.21 12.42
CA TYR A 70 -44.55 26.88 12.62
C TYR A 70 -43.75 27.33 11.40
N ALA A 71 -42.69 28.09 11.64
CA ALA A 71 -41.80 28.58 10.59
C ALA A 71 -40.42 27.92 10.74
N VAL A 72 -39.90 27.39 9.64
CA VAL A 72 -38.56 26.81 9.55
C VAL A 72 -37.76 27.61 8.53
N ARG A 73 -36.70 28.26 8.99
CA ARG A 73 -35.76 28.95 8.09
C ARG A 73 -34.73 27.97 7.55
N LEU A 74 -34.55 27.96 6.23
CA LEU A 74 -33.58 27.15 5.49
C LEU A 74 -32.74 28.10 4.61
N GLY A 75 -31.67 28.65 5.17
CA GLY A 75 -30.84 29.64 4.45
C GLY A 75 -31.63 30.89 4.03
N ASN A 76 -31.75 31.10 2.71
CA ASN A 76 -32.52 32.20 2.08
C ASN A 76 -33.96 31.82 1.71
N ARG A 77 -34.47 30.71 2.23
CA ARG A 77 -35.85 30.25 2.04
C ARG A 77 -36.54 30.10 3.40
N LEU A 78 -37.84 30.34 3.42
CA LEU A 78 -38.67 30.20 4.61
C LEU A 78 -39.81 29.21 4.31
N LEU A 79 -39.92 28.17 5.13
CA LEU A 79 -41.00 27.20 5.03
C LEU A 79 -41.97 27.41 6.19
N LEU A 80 -43.24 27.67 5.85
CA LEU A 80 -44.30 27.97 6.81
C LEU A 80 -45.34 26.85 6.80
N LEU A 81 -45.66 26.32 7.97
CA LEU A 81 -46.70 25.33 8.20
C LEU A 81 -47.87 26.03 8.89
N THR A 82 -49.03 26.13 8.23
CA THR A 82 -50.23 26.77 8.78
C THR A 82 -51.44 25.85 8.73
N LYS A 83 -52.34 26.02 9.71
CA LYS A 83 -53.66 25.37 9.71
C LYS A 83 -54.73 26.42 9.43
N GLY A 84 -54.84 26.81 8.17
CA GLY A 84 -55.56 28.01 7.70
C GLY A 84 -54.75 28.65 6.57
N GLY A 85 -55.43 29.26 5.58
CA GLY A 85 -54.85 29.62 4.27
C GLY A 85 -53.54 30.43 4.32
N SER A 86 -52.79 30.42 3.20
CA SER A 86 -51.51 31.13 3.05
C SER A 86 -51.70 32.63 2.84
N LEU A 87 -50.77 33.44 3.36
CA LEU A 87 -50.68 34.87 3.06
C LEU A 87 -49.73 35.12 1.87
N PRO A 88 -50.00 36.08 0.98
CA PRO A 88 -49.16 36.35 -0.20
C PRO A 88 -47.77 36.89 0.14
N GLU A 89 -47.64 37.62 1.25
CA GLU A 89 -46.36 38.08 1.81
C GLU A 89 -46.34 37.89 3.33
N VAL A 90 -45.16 37.57 3.87
CA VAL A 90 -44.95 37.37 5.31
C VAL A 90 -43.74 38.19 5.78
N TYR A 91 -43.87 38.84 6.94
CA TYR A 91 -42.82 39.72 7.50
C TYR A 91 -42.21 39.11 8.76
N SER A 92 -40.93 38.74 8.70
CA SER A 92 -40.20 38.20 9.86
C SER A 92 -38.96 39.04 10.14
N LYS A 93 -38.83 39.54 11.39
CA LYS A 93 -37.67 40.33 11.86
C LYS A 93 -37.24 41.47 10.90
N GLY A 94 -38.19 42.15 10.27
CA GLY A 94 -37.92 43.30 9.39
C GLY A 94 -37.62 42.96 7.93
N THR A 95 -37.65 41.68 7.54
CA THR A 95 -37.46 41.22 6.15
C THR A 95 -38.80 40.78 5.56
N SER A 96 -39.11 41.20 4.33
CA SER A 96 -40.30 40.77 3.58
C SER A 96 -40.02 39.51 2.78
N TRP A 97 -40.93 38.54 2.89
CA TRP A 97 -40.85 37.26 2.20
C TRP A 97 -42.06 37.08 1.29
N SER A 98 -41.83 36.75 0.02
CA SER A 98 -42.87 36.54 -0.99
C SER A 98 -43.12 35.05 -1.21
N LEU A 99 -44.39 34.69 -1.42
CA LEU A 99 -44.79 33.29 -1.63
C LEU A 99 -44.21 32.77 -2.97
N ILE A 100 -43.45 31.68 -2.92
CA ILE A 100 -42.89 30.99 -4.08
C ILE A 100 -43.85 29.89 -4.55
N ASP A 101 -44.25 29.01 -3.65
CA ASP A 101 -45.11 27.86 -3.95
C ASP A 101 -45.82 27.37 -2.68
N GLN A 102 -46.89 26.60 -2.84
CA GLN A 102 -47.64 26.03 -1.73
C GLN A 102 -48.15 24.64 -2.07
N THR A 103 -48.13 23.75 -1.08
CA THR A 103 -48.71 22.42 -1.19
C THR A 103 -49.55 22.10 0.04
N SER A 104 -50.63 21.34 -0.16
CA SER A 104 -51.50 20.89 0.92
C SER A 104 -51.16 19.45 1.30
N THR A 105 -50.99 19.19 2.59
CA THR A 105 -50.73 17.84 3.12
C THR A 105 -51.92 17.34 3.96
N PHE A 106 -51.89 16.07 4.37
CA PHE A 106 -53.00 15.42 5.07
C PHE A 106 -53.38 16.14 6.39
N GLY A 107 -54.68 16.26 6.67
CA GLY A 107 -55.20 16.88 7.91
C GLY A 107 -55.42 18.40 7.84
N GLY A 108 -55.37 19.01 6.65
CA GLY A 108 -55.64 20.44 6.45
C GLY A 108 -54.48 21.35 6.82
N ILE A 109 -53.25 20.80 6.85
CA ILE A 109 -52.01 21.56 7.07
C ILE A 109 -51.49 22.02 5.70
N LEU A 110 -51.40 23.33 5.54
CA LEU A 110 -50.86 23.98 4.37
C LEU A 110 -49.36 24.22 4.58
N VAL A 111 -48.54 23.86 3.58
CA VAL A 111 -47.10 24.09 3.58
C VAL A 111 -46.78 25.12 2.51
N SER A 112 -46.34 26.30 2.93
CA SER A 112 -46.05 27.42 2.05
C SER A 112 -44.55 27.71 2.05
N LEU A 113 -43.96 27.81 0.87
CA LEU A 113 -42.56 28.16 0.66
C LEU A 113 -42.46 29.63 0.27
N TYR A 114 -41.65 30.39 1.00
CA TYR A 114 -41.40 31.81 0.75
C TYR A 114 -39.92 32.09 0.44
N GLY A 115 -39.66 33.09 -0.39
CA GLY A 115 -38.33 33.62 -0.71
C GLY A 115 -38.19 35.08 -0.29
N GLU A 116 -36.96 35.54 -0.12
CA GLU A 116 -36.67 36.94 0.20
C GLU A 116 -36.95 37.84 -1.02
N SER A 117 -37.73 38.92 -0.85
CA SER A 117 -38.16 39.77 -1.97
C SER A 117 -36.96 40.45 -2.65
N GLY A 118 -36.74 40.15 -3.95
CA GLY A 118 -35.69 40.78 -4.78
C GLY A 118 -34.72 39.82 -5.48
N GLN A 119 -34.83 38.50 -5.31
CA GLN A 119 -34.06 37.49 -6.05
C GLN A 119 -34.94 36.73 -7.06
N ASP A 120 -34.51 36.67 -8.33
CA ASP A 120 -35.15 35.86 -9.37
C ASP A 120 -34.91 34.36 -9.11
N VAL A 121 -35.87 33.70 -8.47
CA VAL A 121 -35.82 32.26 -8.22
C VAL A 121 -36.62 31.53 -9.29
N SER A 122 -35.92 31.00 -10.29
CA SER A 122 -36.47 30.13 -11.33
C SER A 122 -37.21 28.92 -10.75
N SER A 123 -38.53 28.87 -10.95
CA SER A 123 -39.43 27.78 -10.58
C SER A 123 -39.34 26.61 -11.58
N LYS A 124 -38.22 25.88 -11.58
CA LYS A 124 -38.20 24.54 -12.19
C LYS A 124 -38.48 23.50 -11.11
N GLY A 125 -39.74 23.09 -11.03
CA GLY A 125 -40.23 22.06 -10.11
C GLY A 125 -39.46 20.76 -10.24
N GLY A 126 -39.03 20.24 -9.09
CA GLY A 126 -38.54 18.88 -8.94
C GLY A 126 -39.26 18.26 -7.75
N SER A 127 -39.88 17.11 -7.97
CA SER A 127 -40.53 16.32 -6.91
C SER A 127 -39.47 15.47 -6.21
N VAL A 128 -39.44 15.52 -4.88
CA VAL A 128 -38.60 14.63 -4.07
C VAL A 128 -39.37 13.32 -3.85
N TYR A 129 -38.98 12.25 -4.53
CA TYR A 129 -39.58 10.93 -4.28
C TYR A 129 -38.82 10.18 -3.19
N LEU A 130 -39.57 9.55 -2.29
CA LEU A 130 -39.01 8.80 -1.16
C LEU A 130 -38.25 7.56 -1.67
N PRO A 131 -36.96 7.38 -1.30
CA PRO A 131 -36.20 6.20 -1.71
C PRO A 131 -36.77 4.96 -1.02
N ASN A 132 -37.28 4.02 -1.80
CA ASN A 132 -37.68 2.70 -1.31
C ASN A 132 -36.42 1.81 -1.25
N GLN A 133 -35.54 2.06 -0.26
CA GLN A 133 -34.27 1.35 -0.06
C GLN A 133 -34.27 0.53 1.24
N GLN A 134 -33.63 -0.65 1.19
CA GLN A 134 -33.50 -1.56 2.33
C GLN A 134 -32.51 -1.09 3.41
N ASP A 135 -31.65 -0.12 3.08
CA ASP A 135 -30.63 0.43 3.98
C ASP A 135 -31.13 1.69 4.70
N ALA A 136 -30.74 1.85 5.95
CA ALA A 136 -31.19 2.94 6.81
C ALA A 136 -30.45 4.25 6.47
N LEU A 137 -31.19 5.30 6.11
CA LEU A 137 -30.64 6.62 5.76
C LEU A 137 -30.64 7.56 6.97
N PRO A 138 -29.56 8.30 7.25
CA PRO A 138 -29.53 9.25 8.35
C PRO A 138 -30.42 10.46 8.03
N VAL A 139 -31.35 10.77 8.95
CA VAL A 139 -32.28 11.89 8.84
C VAL A 139 -32.22 12.80 10.06
N LEU A 140 -32.46 14.09 9.87
CA LEU A 140 -32.73 15.03 10.94
C LEU A 140 -34.25 15.22 11.04
N VAL A 141 -34.79 15.09 12.25
CA VAL A 141 -36.22 15.09 12.51
C VAL A 141 -36.54 16.23 13.47
N THR A 142 -37.48 17.08 13.07
CA THR A 142 -38.03 18.15 13.89
C THR A 142 -39.45 17.77 14.28
N GLU A 143 -39.64 17.30 15.51
CA GLU A 143 -40.95 16.94 16.06
C GLU A 143 -41.64 18.17 16.64
N PHE A 144 -42.82 18.49 16.11
CA PHE A 144 -43.63 19.60 16.62
C PHE A 144 -44.50 19.14 17.78
N ARG A 145 -44.36 19.81 18.93
CA ARG A 145 -45.15 19.54 20.13
C ARG A 145 -46.06 20.72 20.44
N ARG A 146 -47.29 20.41 20.85
CA ARG A 146 -48.32 21.43 21.12
C ARG A 146 -47.89 22.29 22.31
N ASN A 147 -47.81 23.61 22.13
CA ASN A 147 -47.40 24.59 23.16
C ASN A 147 -46.04 24.29 23.84
N GLN A 148 -45.13 23.61 23.15
CA GLN A 148 -43.77 23.34 23.62
C GLN A 148 -42.76 23.65 22.51
N GLU A 149 -41.50 23.84 22.88
CA GLU A 149 -40.43 23.97 21.89
C GLU A 149 -40.32 22.68 21.04
N PRO A 150 -40.11 22.82 19.72
CA PRO A 150 -39.95 21.69 18.82
C PRO A 150 -38.69 20.90 19.17
N LEU A 151 -38.81 19.58 19.21
CA LEU A 151 -37.70 18.70 19.52
C LEU A 151 -36.96 18.35 18.23
N VAL A 152 -35.67 18.67 18.14
CA VAL A 152 -34.82 18.32 17.00
C VAL A 152 -33.88 17.17 17.39
N PHE A 153 -33.90 16.08 16.64
CA PHE A 153 -33.02 14.93 16.87
C PHE A 153 -32.61 14.24 15.57
N LEU A 154 -31.55 13.42 15.64
CA LEU A 154 -31.11 12.59 14.52
C LEU A 154 -31.79 11.22 14.59
N GLY A 155 -32.32 10.75 13.47
CA GLY A 155 -32.97 9.47 13.31
C GLY A 155 -32.49 8.71 12.06
N GLU A 156 -33.08 7.55 11.84
CA GLU A 156 -32.81 6.71 10.68
C GLU A 156 -34.12 6.46 9.92
N TYR A 157 -34.13 6.75 8.62
CA TYR A 157 -35.24 6.48 7.71
C TYR A 157 -35.03 5.14 6.99
N LYS A 158 -36.04 4.26 7.04
CA LYS A 158 -36.04 2.97 6.36
C LYS A 158 -37.47 2.54 6.01
N ASP A 159 -37.71 2.12 4.77
CA ASP A 159 -38.99 1.60 4.29
C ASP A 159 -40.21 2.48 4.66
N GLY A 160 -40.09 3.81 4.50
CA GLY A 160 -41.16 4.75 4.83
C GLY A 160 -41.27 5.15 6.30
N LYS A 161 -40.52 4.49 7.20
CA LYS A 161 -40.57 4.68 8.65
C LYS A 161 -39.36 5.43 9.17
N ILE A 162 -39.52 6.06 10.33
CA ILE A 162 -38.44 6.74 11.02
C ILE A 162 -38.24 6.12 12.39
N SER A 163 -37.01 5.73 12.67
CA SER A 163 -36.61 5.21 13.97
C SER A 163 -35.61 6.13 14.67
N ASN A 164 -35.76 6.27 15.98
CA ASN A 164 -34.81 6.94 16.86
C ASN A 164 -34.26 5.92 17.86
N LYS A 165 -32.97 6.01 18.20
CA LYS A 165 -32.30 5.19 19.21
C LYS A 165 -32.86 5.36 20.63
N GLU A 166 -33.61 6.44 20.88
CA GLU A 166 -34.11 6.80 22.22
C GLU A 166 -35.63 6.59 22.43
N GLY A 167 -36.39 6.18 21.41
CA GLY A 167 -37.83 5.87 21.56
C GLY A 167 -38.68 6.17 20.31
N ALA A 168 -39.99 5.93 20.42
CA ALA A 168 -40.96 6.19 19.35
C ALA A 168 -41.22 7.71 19.18
N ILE A 169 -41.53 8.12 17.95
CA ILE A 169 -41.88 9.50 17.57
C ILE A 169 -43.38 9.66 17.72
N TYR A 170 -43.85 10.62 18.54
CA TYR A 170 -45.26 10.71 18.92
C TYR A 170 -46.00 11.85 18.22
N GLY A 171 -45.29 12.86 17.70
CA GLY A 171 -45.85 14.02 17.00
C GLY A 171 -45.69 14.00 15.48
N THR A 172 -46.33 14.97 14.83
CA THR A 172 -46.08 15.33 13.42
C THR A 172 -44.68 15.92 13.33
N SER A 173 -43.85 15.38 12.45
CA SER A 173 -42.45 15.78 12.36
C SER A 173 -42.06 16.17 10.95
N LEU A 174 -41.25 17.23 10.80
CA LEU A 174 -40.62 17.54 9.53
C LEU A 174 -39.29 16.79 9.43
N VAL A 175 -39.07 16.12 8.32
CA VAL A 175 -37.96 15.20 8.12
C VAL A 175 -37.02 15.77 7.08
N PHE A 176 -35.73 15.78 7.40
CA PHE A 176 -34.68 16.21 6.49
C PHE A 176 -33.70 15.07 6.25
N LEU A 177 -33.42 14.78 4.98
CA LEU A 177 -32.37 13.85 4.59
C LEU A 177 -31.02 14.53 4.68
N ASN A 178 -30.06 13.87 5.35
CA ASN A 178 -28.68 14.32 5.36
C ASN A 178 -27.97 13.80 4.10
N THR A 179 -27.65 14.69 3.15
CA THR A 179 -26.92 14.35 1.91
C THR A 179 -25.40 14.52 2.06
N GLY A 180 -24.90 14.74 3.27
CA GLY A 180 -23.47 14.93 3.58
C GLY A 180 -23.03 16.40 3.54
N ASN A 181 -23.58 17.21 2.63
CA ASN A 181 -23.28 18.65 2.53
C ASN A 181 -24.46 19.57 2.91
N GLU A 182 -25.70 19.09 2.84
CA GLU A 182 -26.91 19.87 3.17
C GLU A 182 -28.01 18.98 3.78
N PHE A 183 -28.98 19.60 4.46
CA PHE A 183 -30.22 18.95 4.91
C PHE A 183 -31.34 19.25 3.94
N VAL A 184 -31.78 18.24 3.19
CA VAL A 184 -32.84 18.38 2.19
C VAL A 184 -34.16 17.93 2.81
N PRO A 185 -35.23 18.75 2.79
CA PRO A 185 -36.54 18.35 3.31
C PRO A 185 -37.07 17.16 2.52
N LEU A 186 -37.26 16.04 3.22
CA LEU A 186 -37.70 14.77 2.67
C LEU A 186 -39.23 14.65 2.69
N GLY A 187 -39.87 15.19 3.74
CA GLY A 187 -41.32 15.07 3.89
C GLY A 187 -41.83 15.33 5.32
N ILE A 188 -43.13 15.16 5.52
CA ILE A 188 -43.77 15.20 6.84
C ILE A 188 -44.02 13.77 7.31
N TYR A 189 -43.52 13.44 8.49
CA TYR A 189 -43.76 12.16 9.15
C TYR A 189 -45.04 12.19 9.98
N ASN A 190 -45.91 11.21 9.72
CA ASN A 190 -47.15 11.00 10.43
C ASN A 190 -46.99 9.87 11.46
N SER A 191 -46.97 10.22 12.75
CA SER A 191 -46.84 9.24 13.84
C SER A 191 -48.02 8.28 13.98
N LYS A 192 -49.20 8.59 13.41
CA LYS A 192 -50.38 7.70 13.46
C LYS A 192 -50.37 6.61 12.40
N GLU A 193 -49.84 6.93 11.22
CA GLU A 193 -49.78 6.00 10.08
C GLU A 193 -48.38 5.41 9.87
N ASP A 194 -47.40 5.85 10.66
CA ASP A 194 -46.01 5.37 10.64
C ASP A 194 -45.40 5.47 9.24
N CYS A 195 -45.63 6.60 8.57
CA CYS A 195 -45.19 6.86 7.21
C CYS A 195 -44.71 8.32 7.03
N VAL A 196 -43.79 8.53 6.10
CA VAL A 196 -43.38 9.86 5.62
C VAL A 196 -44.15 10.18 4.34
N GLU A 197 -44.82 11.33 4.29
CA GLU A 197 -45.40 11.87 3.06
C GLU A 197 -44.43 12.89 2.42
N SER A 198 -44.12 12.71 1.14
CA SER A 198 -43.24 13.61 0.39
C SER A 198 -43.87 14.99 0.20
N LEU A 199 -43.08 16.04 0.35
CA LEU A 199 -43.50 17.41 0.03
C LEU A 199 -43.26 17.69 -1.46
N ASP A 200 -44.32 17.98 -2.20
CA ASP A 200 -44.23 18.38 -3.61
C ASP A 200 -44.02 19.90 -3.68
N LEU A 201 -42.82 20.35 -3.27
CA LEU A 201 -42.40 21.75 -3.29
C LEU A 201 -41.09 21.89 -4.07
N PRO A 202 -40.87 22.99 -4.82
CA PRO A 202 -39.67 23.25 -5.61
C PRO A 202 -38.50 23.67 -4.70
N MET A 203 -38.07 22.77 -3.82
CA MET A 203 -36.86 22.91 -3.02
C MET A 203 -35.67 22.25 -3.75
N ALA A 204 -34.46 22.73 -3.48
CA ALA A 204 -33.28 22.48 -4.31
C ALA A 204 -33.10 21.00 -4.74
N ARG A 205 -32.63 20.84 -5.99
CA ARG A 205 -32.53 19.59 -6.77
C ARG A 205 -32.16 18.34 -5.95
N ALA A 206 -33.17 17.57 -5.55
CA ALA A 206 -33.05 16.12 -5.46
C ALA A 206 -33.64 15.53 -6.75
N VAL A 207 -32.79 14.92 -7.58
CA VAL A 207 -33.27 14.11 -8.69
C VAL A 207 -33.50 12.71 -8.13
N VAL A 208 -34.76 12.29 -8.04
CA VAL A 208 -35.13 10.90 -7.83
C VAL A 208 -35.73 10.38 -9.12
N PHE A 209 -35.20 9.24 -9.57
CA PHE A 209 -35.50 8.67 -10.88
C PHE A 209 -36.98 8.32 -11.00
N ALA A 210 -37.62 8.85 -12.05
CA ALA A 210 -38.90 8.37 -12.50
C ALA A 210 -38.75 6.93 -12.99
N ASP A 211 -39.69 6.10 -12.58
CA ASP A 211 -39.78 4.66 -12.79
C ASP A 211 -40.08 4.33 -14.27
N LYS A 212 -39.16 4.68 -15.18
CA LYS A 212 -39.19 4.32 -16.61
C LYS A 212 -37.79 4.19 -17.21
N GLU A 213 -36.93 3.49 -16.50
CA GLU A 213 -35.86 2.66 -17.04
C GLU A 213 -35.28 1.97 -15.81
N LYS A 214 -35.62 0.69 -15.58
CA LYS A 214 -34.93 -0.10 -14.56
C LYS A 214 -33.43 0.07 -14.82
N PRO A 215 -32.63 0.64 -13.91
CA PRO A 215 -31.20 0.46 -14.00
C PRO A 215 -30.99 -1.06 -13.99
N ALA A 216 -30.37 -1.58 -15.04
CA ALA A 216 -30.03 -2.99 -15.09
C ALA A 216 -29.31 -3.36 -13.78
N ALA A 217 -29.70 -4.51 -13.22
CA ALA A 217 -29.27 -5.08 -11.94
C ALA A 217 -27.86 -4.66 -11.49
N THR A 218 -27.69 -4.37 -10.18
CA THR A 218 -26.41 -4.43 -9.43
C THR A 218 -25.11 -4.40 -10.27
N GLY A 219 -24.49 -3.22 -10.38
CA GLY A 219 -23.07 -3.05 -10.72
C GLY A 219 -22.63 -3.57 -12.10
N SER A 220 -22.91 -2.83 -13.17
CA SER A 220 -22.31 -3.09 -14.48
C SER A 220 -20.81 -2.74 -14.47
N TYR A 221 -19.97 -3.71 -14.86
CA TYR A 221 -18.53 -3.53 -15.05
C TYR A 221 -18.16 -3.52 -16.52
N TYR A 222 -17.16 -2.73 -16.88
CA TYR A 222 -16.61 -2.65 -18.23
C TYR A 222 -15.14 -3.00 -18.20
N MET A 223 -14.71 -3.87 -19.10
CA MET A 223 -13.33 -4.33 -19.15
C MET A 223 -12.69 -3.91 -20.47
N LEU A 224 -11.60 -3.15 -20.35
CA LEU A 224 -10.67 -2.85 -21.43
C LEU A 224 -9.50 -3.82 -21.34
N SER A 225 -9.02 -4.36 -22.45
CA SER A 225 -7.89 -5.30 -22.43
C SER A 225 -6.95 -5.16 -23.61
N ASN A 226 -5.66 -5.37 -23.36
CA ASN A 226 -4.62 -5.50 -24.38
C ASN A 226 -3.68 -6.67 -24.02
N GLU A 227 -2.59 -6.85 -24.77
CA GLU A 227 -1.62 -7.95 -24.57
C GLU A 227 -0.86 -7.88 -23.22
N TYR A 228 -0.99 -6.78 -22.47
CA TYR A 228 -0.25 -6.50 -21.23
C TYR A 228 -1.12 -6.44 -19.98
N MET A 229 -2.42 -6.12 -20.10
CA MET A 229 -3.28 -5.91 -18.94
C MET A 229 -4.78 -5.94 -19.28
N GLN A 230 -5.59 -6.18 -18.26
CA GLN A 230 -7.02 -5.94 -18.24
C GLN A 230 -7.32 -4.83 -17.22
N VAL A 231 -8.13 -3.85 -17.60
CA VAL A 231 -8.60 -2.74 -16.74
C VAL A 231 -10.11 -2.87 -16.58
N ILE A 232 -10.56 -3.02 -15.34
CA ILE A 232 -11.97 -3.17 -14.98
C ILE A 232 -12.46 -1.85 -14.39
N VAL A 233 -13.44 -1.24 -15.04
CA VAL A 233 -14.04 0.04 -14.65
C VAL A 233 -15.47 -0.19 -14.15
N SER A 234 -15.79 0.34 -12.97
CA SER A 234 -17.13 0.32 -12.41
C SER A 234 -17.98 1.44 -13.00
N GLN A 235 -19.18 1.10 -13.49
CA GLN A 235 -20.13 2.12 -13.92
C GLN A 235 -20.65 2.98 -12.75
N GLU A 236 -20.74 2.42 -11.54
CA GLU A 236 -21.27 3.13 -10.39
C GLU A 236 -20.38 4.30 -9.97
N SER A 237 -19.07 4.08 -9.88
CA SER A 237 -18.11 5.11 -9.44
C SER A 237 -17.38 5.79 -10.59
N GLY A 238 -17.49 5.25 -11.80
CA GLY A 238 -16.63 5.61 -12.92
C GLY A 238 -15.15 5.46 -12.58
N ALA A 239 -14.78 4.58 -11.65
CA ALA A 239 -13.43 4.35 -11.19
C ALA A 239 -12.95 2.95 -11.57
N VAL A 240 -11.63 2.73 -11.53
CA VAL A 240 -11.02 1.43 -11.79
C VAL A 240 -11.09 0.57 -10.53
N GLU A 241 -11.80 -0.56 -10.62
CA GLU A 241 -11.94 -1.51 -9.52
C GLU A 241 -10.84 -2.59 -9.56
N GLY A 242 -10.37 -2.96 -10.75
CA GLY A 242 -9.37 -4.01 -10.91
C GLY A 242 -8.42 -3.75 -12.07
N ILE A 243 -7.15 -4.11 -11.88
CA ILE A 243 -6.14 -4.17 -12.93
C ILE A 243 -5.48 -5.53 -12.86
N ASN A 244 -5.66 -6.35 -13.90
CA ASN A 244 -5.14 -7.71 -13.94
C ASN A 244 -4.02 -7.80 -14.97
N LEU A 245 -2.86 -8.30 -14.56
CA LEU A 245 -1.68 -8.47 -15.40
C LEU A 245 -1.57 -9.96 -15.77
N PRO A 246 -1.65 -10.36 -17.05
CA PRO A 246 -1.51 -11.75 -17.44
C PRO A 246 -0.13 -12.26 -17.03
N PHE A 247 -0.01 -13.54 -16.69
CA PHE A 247 1.30 -14.15 -16.47
C PHE A 247 2.04 -14.34 -17.80
N ALA A 248 3.36 -14.34 -17.73
CA ALA A 248 4.24 -14.69 -18.83
C ALA A 248 4.05 -16.19 -19.14
N SER A 249 3.50 -16.48 -20.32
CA SER A 249 3.30 -17.85 -20.82
C SER A 249 3.77 -17.92 -22.26
N ASP A 250 4.25 -19.09 -22.70
CA ASP A 250 4.64 -19.34 -24.09
C ASP A 250 3.42 -19.43 -25.05
N HIS A 251 2.20 -19.24 -24.55
CA HIS A 251 0.98 -19.23 -25.35
C HIS A 251 0.84 -17.92 -26.15
N GLU A 252 0.50 -18.05 -27.43
CA GLU A 252 0.34 -16.96 -28.39
C GLU A 252 -0.67 -15.90 -27.91
N GLY A 253 -0.23 -14.65 -27.74
CA GLY A 253 -1.11 -13.49 -27.52
C GLY A 253 -0.71 -12.54 -26.38
N ASN A 254 -0.04 -13.02 -25.33
CA ASN A 254 0.33 -12.19 -24.17
C ASN A 254 1.80 -11.76 -24.23
N LYS A 255 2.08 -10.46 -24.09
CA LYS A 255 3.45 -9.90 -24.04
C LYS A 255 3.91 -9.56 -22.62
N SER A 256 3.22 -10.11 -21.62
CA SER A 256 3.54 -9.86 -20.22
C SER A 256 4.88 -10.47 -19.80
N ILE A 257 5.52 -9.81 -18.84
CA ILE A 257 6.79 -10.23 -18.22
C ILE A 257 6.58 -10.68 -16.76
N VAL A 258 5.32 -10.82 -16.33
CA VAL A 258 4.97 -11.17 -14.96
C VAL A 258 5.02 -12.67 -14.77
N ASN A 259 6.00 -13.17 -14.02
CA ASN A 259 6.06 -14.59 -13.69
C ASN A 259 5.04 -14.95 -12.61
N GLU A 260 4.43 -16.13 -12.76
CA GLU A 260 3.60 -16.77 -11.73
C GLU A 260 4.48 -17.29 -10.58
N ILE A 261 4.11 -16.98 -9.34
CA ILE A 261 4.84 -17.43 -8.15
C ILE A 261 4.06 -18.50 -7.36
N GLY A 262 4.72 -19.13 -6.39
CA GLY A 262 4.11 -20.18 -5.55
C GLY A 262 2.81 -19.74 -4.88
N PHE A 263 2.71 -18.48 -4.43
CA PHE A 263 1.48 -17.95 -3.84
C PHE A 263 0.32 -17.90 -4.82
N ASP A 264 0.56 -17.59 -6.09
CA ASP A 264 -0.50 -17.55 -7.11
C ASP A 264 -1.05 -18.98 -7.33
N ARG A 265 -0.14 -19.97 -7.42
CA ARG A 265 -0.50 -21.39 -7.53
C ARG A 265 -1.25 -21.90 -6.30
N GLU A 266 -0.80 -21.54 -5.10
CA GLU A 266 -1.46 -21.92 -3.85
C GLU A 266 -2.87 -21.32 -3.77
N LEU A 267 -3.04 -20.06 -4.18
CA LEU A 267 -4.34 -19.40 -4.20
C LEU A 267 -5.34 -20.11 -5.12
N VAL A 268 -4.90 -20.55 -6.30
CA VAL A 268 -5.74 -21.35 -7.23
C VAL A 268 -6.27 -22.61 -6.55
N VAL A 269 -5.43 -23.28 -5.76
CA VAL A 269 -5.79 -24.54 -5.09
C VAL A 269 -6.66 -24.29 -3.84
N SER A 270 -6.27 -23.34 -2.99
CA SER A 270 -6.92 -23.13 -1.69
C SER A 270 -8.18 -22.27 -1.77
N ALA A 271 -8.24 -21.32 -2.71
CA ALA A 271 -9.30 -20.32 -2.83
C ALA A 271 -9.54 -19.95 -4.30
N PRO A 272 -10.03 -20.89 -5.15
CA PRO A 272 -10.15 -20.69 -6.60
C PRO A 272 -11.02 -19.49 -6.98
N ALA A 273 -12.04 -19.15 -6.18
CA ALA A 273 -12.86 -17.96 -6.38
C ALA A 273 -12.00 -16.67 -6.37
N GLU A 274 -11.02 -16.57 -5.47
CA GLU A 274 -10.12 -15.41 -5.34
C GLU A 274 -9.02 -15.38 -6.41
N ALA A 275 -8.87 -16.48 -7.15
CA ALA A 275 -8.01 -16.59 -8.32
C ALA A 275 -8.82 -16.47 -9.63
N SER A 276 -10.09 -16.10 -9.57
CA SER A 276 -10.94 -15.90 -10.75
C SER A 276 -10.74 -14.50 -11.35
N PHE A 277 -10.63 -14.40 -12.68
CA PHE A 277 -10.46 -13.14 -13.41
C PHE A 277 -11.42 -13.06 -14.61
N PRO A 278 -12.08 -11.91 -14.84
CA PRO A 278 -11.99 -10.66 -14.09
C PRO A 278 -12.52 -10.73 -12.64
N GLY A 279 -13.29 -11.78 -12.30
CA GLY A 279 -13.84 -11.98 -10.96
C GLY A 279 -15.10 -11.15 -10.69
N VAL A 280 -15.55 -10.40 -11.69
CA VAL A 280 -16.81 -9.66 -11.72
C VAL A 280 -17.43 -9.83 -13.09
N LYS A 281 -18.75 -9.71 -13.20
CA LYS A 281 -19.43 -9.79 -14.50
C LYS A 281 -19.17 -8.51 -15.29
N ALA A 282 -18.16 -8.54 -16.16
CA ALA A 282 -17.74 -7.40 -16.97
C ALA A 282 -18.07 -7.57 -18.46
N VAL A 283 -18.40 -6.45 -19.09
CA VAL A 283 -18.71 -6.29 -20.50
C VAL A 283 -17.44 -5.90 -21.27
N VAL A 284 -17.19 -6.52 -22.43
CA VAL A 284 -15.91 -6.35 -23.19
C VAL A 284 -16.04 -5.75 -24.58
N ASP A 285 -17.25 -5.72 -25.12
CA ASP A 285 -17.51 -5.24 -26.47
C ASP A 285 -18.78 -4.37 -26.47
N SER A 286 -18.85 -3.43 -27.42
CA SER A 286 -20.07 -2.77 -27.91
C SER A 286 -21.29 -3.71 -28.07
N GLN A 287 -21.09 -4.99 -28.41
CA GLN A 287 -22.14 -6.03 -28.46
C GLN A 287 -22.61 -6.53 -27.09
N ARG A 288 -22.05 -6.00 -26.01
CA ARG A 288 -22.37 -6.31 -24.61
C ARG A 288 -22.17 -7.78 -24.22
N GLN A 289 -21.15 -8.44 -24.78
CA GLN A 289 -20.80 -9.79 -24.37
C GLN A 289 -20.14 -9.78 -22.98
N ASN A 290 -20.55 -10.72 -22.13
CA ASN A 290 -19.95 -10.93 -20.83
C ASN A 290 -18.73 -11.87 -20.97
N VAL A 291 -17.64 -11.55 -20.30
CA VAL A 291 -16.50 -12.46 -20.21
C VAL A 291 -16.75 -13.59 -19.24
N LEU A 292 -16.31 -14.79 -19.65
CA LEU A 292 -16.22 -15.95 -18.78
C LEU A 292 -14.99 -15.82 -17.89
N ASP A 293 -15.21 -16.04 -16.61
CA ASP A 293 -14.16 -16.04 -15.61
C ASP A 293 -13.13 -17.15 -15.88
N VAL A 294 -11.85 -16.80 -15.87
CA VAL A 294 -10.71 -17.72 -15.96
C VAL A 294 -10.06 -17.82 -14.58
N VAL A 295 -9.82 -19.05 -14.11
CA VAL A 295 -9.14 -19.29 -12.83
C VAL A 295 -7.63 -19.34 -13.06
N GLY A 296 -6.89 -18.51 -12.35
CA GLY A 296 -5.44 -18.34 -12.51
C GLY A 296 -5.09 -17.48 -13.72
N GLY A 297 -3.81 -17.49 -14.12
CA GLY A 297 -3.35 -16.81 -15.33
C GLY A 297 -3.11 -15.30 -15.20
N TYR A 298 -3.49 -14.68 -14.08
CA TYR A 298 -3.30 -13.25 -13.85
C TYR A 298 -2.83 -12.90 -12.43
N TYR A 299 -2.10 -11.78 -12.36
CA TYR A 299 -1.78 -11.07 -11.14
C TYR A 299 -2.64 -9.80 -11.01
N PRO A 300 -3.47 -9.64 -9.97
CA PRO A 300 -4.19 -8.39 -9.72
C PRO A 300 -3.26 -7.39 -9.04
N LEU A 301 -3.03 -6.28 -9.74
CA LEU A 301 -2.18 -5.20 -9.26
C LEU A 301 -2.81 -4.44 -8.10
N LEU A 302 -4.13 -4.27 -8.12
CA LEU A 302 -4.92 -3.58 -7.10
C LEU A 302 -5.58 -4.59 -6.16
N ARG A 303 -5.76 -4.21 -4.90
CA ARG A 303 -6.64 -4.95 -3.99
C ARG A 303 -8.06 -4.89 -4.52
N ARG A 304 -8.73 -6.03 -4.46
CA ARG A 304 -10.15 -6.20 -4.81
C ARG A 304 -10.93 -6.75 -3.62
N GLY A 305 -12.26 -6.68 -3.69
CA GLY A 305 -13.10 -7.33 -2.68
C GLY A 305 -12.89 -8.85 -2.68
N ILE A 306 -13.11 -9.48 -1.52
CA ILE A 306 -13.00 -10.94 -1.38
C ILE A 306 -14.24 -11.54 -2.03
N LEU A 307 -14.07 -12.24 -3.14
CA LEU A 307 -15.15 -12.72 -3.99
C LEU A 307 -16.02 -13.80 -3.32
N SER A 308 -15.38 -14.64 -2.51
CA SER A 308 -15.99 -15.68 -1.67
C SER A 308 -16.61 -15.12 -0.38
N GLY A 309 -16.23 -13.90 0.03
CA GLY A 309 -16.61 -13.29 1.30
C GLY A 309 -17.88 -12.44 1.23
N THR A 310 -18.25 -11.87 2.37
CA THR A 310 -19.38 -10.92 2.47
C THR A 310 -19.04 -9.53 1.93
N LYS A 311 -17.75 -9.14 1.94
CA LYS A 311 -17.25 -7.89 1.37
C LYS A 311 -16.72 -8.12 -0.05
N LYS A 312 -17.63 -8.12 -1.03
CA LYS A 312 -17.30 -8.37 -2.44
C LYS A 312 -16.72 -7.17 -3.20
N MET A 313 -16.83 -5.96 -2.65
CA MET A 313 -16.39 -4.73 -3.31
C MET A 313 -15.46 -3.91 -2.43
N VAL A 314 -14.53 -3.21 -3.06
CA VAL A 314 -13.69 -2.20 -2.40
C VAL A 314 -14.52 -0.94 -2.20
N PRO A 315 -14.54 -0.33 -1.00
CA PRO A 315 -15.24 0.94 -0.78
C PRO A 315 -14.82 2.00 -1.79
N LEU A 316 -15.78 2.78 -2.29
CA LEU A 316 -15.59 3.71 -3.41
C LEU A 316 -14.37 4.64 -3.23
N GLN A 317 -14.14 5.11 -2.00
CA GLN A 317 -13.02 5.99 -1.66
C GLN A 317 -11.61 5.40 -1.86
N TYR A 318 -11.50 4.08 -1.96
CA TYR A 318 -10.23 3.37 -2.15
C TYR A 318 -10.06 2.76 -3.53
N GLN A 319 -11.06 2.89 -4.41
CA GLN A 319 -10.96 2.49 -5.80
C GLN A 319 -9.93 3.36 -6.53
N ALA A 320 -9.30 2.81 -7.56
CA ALA A 320 -8.27 3.53 -8.32
C ALA A 320 -8.90 4.52 -9.29
N LEU A 321 -8.26 5.67 -9.47
CA LEU A 321 -8.70 6.73 -10.39
C LEU A 321 -10.12 7.24 -10.06
N ASN A 322 -10.49 7.18 -8.78
CA ASN A 322 -11.69 7.82 -8.29
C ASN A 322 -11.41 9.29 -7.96
N ILE A 323 -12.45 10.12 -7.97
CA ILE A 323 -12.37 11.54 -7.63
C ILE A 323 -13.00 11.73 -6.26
N VAL A 324 -12.19 12.25 -5.33
CA VAL A 324 -12.57 12.49 -3.94
C VAL A 324 -12.48 13.96 -3.59
N SER A 325 -13.27 14.39 -2.60
CA SER A 325 -13.25 15.77 -2.10
C SER A 325 -11.95 16.06 -1.35
N GLY A 326 -11.35 17.22 -1.61
CA GLY A 326 -10.13 17.71 -0.95
C GLY A 326 -10.31 18.07 0.53
N ARG A 327 -11.55 18.26 1.00
CA ARG A 327 -11.84 18.52 2.42
C ARG A 327 -11.55 17.31 3.30
N GLU A 328 -11.95 16.12 2.83
CA GLU A 328 -11.89 14.87 3.61
C GLU A 328 -10.97 13.81 3.00
N LEU A 329 -10.62 13.94 1.71
CA LEU A 329 -9.80 13.01 0.92
C LEU A 329 -10.26 11.54 1.01
N SER A 330 -11.55 11.35 1.32
CA SER A 330 -12.16 10.05 1.55
C SER A 330 -13.62 9.98 1.09
N SER A 331 -14.22 11.10 0.70
CA SER A 331 -15.61 11.13 0.21
C SER A 331 -15.62 11.27 -1.32
N PRO A 332 -16.19 10.29 -2.06
CA PRO A 332 -16.29 10.36 -3.52
C PRO A 332 -17.25 11.48 -3.94
N VAL A 333 -16.90 12.22 -4.98
CA VAL A 333 -17.66 13.42 -5.40
C VAL A 333 -18.75 13.11 -6.41
N ALA A 334 -18.60 12.05 -7.20
CA ALA A 334 -19.58 11.63 -8.19
C ALA A 334 -19.83 10.12 -8.11
N THR A 335 -21.10 9.74 -8.18
CA THR A 335 -21.56 8.35 -8.31
C THR A 335 -22.67 8.28 -9.35
N GLY A 336 -22.97 7.08 -9.84
CA GLY A 336 -23.95 6.82 -10.90
C GLY A 336 -23.50 7.36 -12.26
N PHE A 337 -22.40 6.85 -12.81
CA PHE A 337 -21.99 7.25 -14.16
C PHE A 337 -22.85 6.55 -15.23
N ARG A 338 -23.13 7.26 -16.31
CA ARG A 338 -23.68 6.70 -17.54
C ARG A 338 -22.56 6.44 -18.54
N VAL A 339 -22.64 5.33 -19.25
CA VAL A 339 -21.73 5.03 -20.36
C VAL A 339 -22.20 5.80 -21.59
N VAL A 340 -21.35 6.70 -22.09
CA VAL A 340 -21.60 7.48 -23.30
C VAL A 340 -21.20 6.68 -24.54
N SER A 341 -20.02 6.05 -24.50
CA SER A 341 -19.54 5.17 -25.55
C SER A 341 -18.59 4.11 -24.96
N PHE A 342 -18.57 2.94 -25.58
CA PHE A 342 -17.70 1.84 -25.20
C PHE A 342 -17.28 1.07 -26.44
N ASP A 343 -15.97 0.98 -26.65
CA ASP A 343 -15.33 0.10 -27.64
C ASP A 343 -14.29 -0.80 -26.93
N ASP A 344 -13.52 -1.57 -27.70
CA ASP A 344 -12.52 -2.51 -27.20
C ASP A 344 -11.35 -1.86 -26.44
N LYS A 345 -11.06 -0.59 -26.70
CA LYS A 345 -9.93 0.19 -26.15
C LYS A 345 -10.36 1.45 -25.39
N THR A 346 -11.58 1.93 -25.59
CA THR A 346 -12.05 3.22 -25.12
C THR A 346 -13.36 3.09 -24.36
N LEU A 347 -13.41 3.69 -23.18
CA LEU A 347 -14.62 3.80 -22.38
C LEU A 347 -14.85 5.25 -21.97
N ILE A 348 -16.00 5.80 -22.35
CA ILE A 348 -16.41 7.15 -21.98
C ILE A 348 -17.57 7.07 -21.01
N LEU A 349 -17.37 7.66 -19.84
CA LEU A 349 -18.30 7.72 -18.73
C LEU A 349 -18.62 9.18 -18.40
N GLU A 350 -19.87 9.46 -18.07
CA GLU A 350 -20.30 10.78 -17.63
C GLU A 350 -21.09 10.66 -16.33
N SER A 351 -20.77 11.48 -15.34
CA SER A 351 -21.45 11.48 -14.05
C SER A 351 -22.91 11.86 -14.21
N GLY A 352 -23.78 11.37 -13.32
CA GLY A 352 -25.22 11.64 -13.40
C GLY A 352 -25.61 13.12 -13.40
N ASP A 353 -24.79 13.98 -12.77
CA ASP A 353 -24.96 15.44 -12.75
C ASP A 353 -24.38 16.16 -14.00
N GLY A 354 -23.71 15.42 -14.88
CA GLY A 354 -22.98 15.93 -16.04
C GLY A 354 -21.75 16.78 -15.69
N GLY A 355 -21.35 16.80 -14.41
CA GLY A 355 -20.23 17.60 -13.90
C GLY A 355 -18.87 17.06 -14.32
N ILE A 356 -18.75 15.73 -14.43
CA ILE A 356 -17.50 15.02 -14.65
C ILE A 356 -17.68 14.02 -15.79
N ARG A 357 -16.81 14.11 -16.79
CA ARG A 357 -16.67 13.08 -17.82
C ARG A 357 -15.29 12.43 -17.72
N LYS A 358 -15.24 11.11 -17.76
CA LYS A 358 -14.01 10.32 -17.77
C LYS A 358 -13.91 9.53 -19.06
N THR A 359 -12.77 9.64 -19.72
CA THR A 359 -12.45 8.84 -20.91
C THR A 359 -11.22 8.01 -20.59
N TYR A 360 -11.41 6.69 -20.56
CA TYR A 360 -10.33 5.72 -20.46
C TYR A 360 -9.93 5.29 -21.87
N ASN A 361 -8.64 5.33 -22.18
CA ASN A 361 -8.10 4.87 -23.46
C ASN A 361 -6.92 3.92 -23.21
N LEU A 362 -7.11 2.65 -23.57
CA LEU A 362 -6.12 1.61 -23.46
C LEU A 362 -5.30 1.52 -24.75
N GLY A 363 -4.10 2.09 -24.70
CA GLY A 363 -3.15 2.04 -25.81
C GLY A 363 -2.42 0.72 -25.94
N GLU A 364 -1.44 0.69 -26.85
CA GLU A 364 -0.54 -0.46 -27.08
C GLU A 364 0.72 -0.41 -26.21
N GLN A 365 0.88 0.66 -25.41
CA GLN A 365 2.04 0.83 -24.56
C GLN A 365 2.04 -0.22 -23.42
N PRO A 366 3.19 -0.81 -23.08
CA PRO A 366 3.27 -1.81 -22.03
C PRO A 366 2.76 -1.30 -20.68
N TYR A 367 1.68 -1.90 -20.19
CA TYR A 367 1.07 -1.61 -18.88
C TYR A 367 0.69 -0.14 -18.65
N ALA A 368 0.44 0.61 -19.72
CA ALA A 368 0.06 2.01 -19.63
C ALA A 368 -1.26 2.29 -20.36
N PHE A 369 -2.04 3.19 -19.80
CA PHE A 369 -3.29 3.67 -20.40
C PHE A 369 -3.50 5.14 -20.04
N GLU A 370 -4.36 5.81 -20.80
CA GLU A 370 -4.65 7.22 -20.64
C GLU A 370 -6.01 7.42 -19.98
N LEU A 371 -6.08 8.42 -19.12
CA LEU A 371 -7.31 8.89 -18.51
C LEU A 371 -7.45 10.39 -18.78
N GLU A 372 -8.51 10.77 -19.47
CA GLU A 372 -8.94 12.16 -19.58
C GLU A 372 -10.11 12.40 -18.62
N ILE A 373 -9.99 13.43 -17.78
CA ILE A 373 -11.05 13.93 -16.90
C ILE A 373 -11.45 15.30 -17.42
N GLN A 374 -12.70 15.45 -17.82
CA GLN A 374 -13.30 16.72 -18.21
C GLN A 374 -14.27 17.19 -17.13
N THR A 375 -14.02 18.37 -16.57
CA THR A 375 -14.92 19.06 -15.64
C THR A 375 -15.71 20.12 -16.41
N THR A 376 -17.03 20.10 -16.30
CA THR A 376 -17.91 21.03 -17.05
C THR A 376 -18.23 22.31 -16.26
N ARG A 377 -17.97 22.32 -14.96
CA ARG A 377 -18.22 23.44 -14.05
C ARG A 377 -17.03 23.62 -13.12
N GLU A 378 -16.89 24.81 -12.55
CA GLU A 378 -16.00 24.98 -11.41
C GLU A 378 -16.50 24.10 -10.26
N GLN A 379 -15.60 23.30 -9.71
CA GLN A 379 -15.91 22.40 -8.61
C GLN A 379 -14.95 22.67 -7.45
N GLU A 380 -15.42 22.44 -6.23
CA GLU A 380 -14.57 22.54 -5.05
C GLU A 380 -13.43 21.54 -5.10
N ASP A 381 -12.36 21.80 -4.33
CA ASP A 381 -11.12 21.02 -4.23
C ASP A 381 -11.30 19.51 -4.53
N LEU A 382 -10.82 19.03 -5.69
CA LEU A 382 -10.97 17.65 -6.16
C LEU A 382 -9.62 16.96 -6.21
N TRP A 383 -9.59 15.66 -5.91
CA TRP A 383 -8.36 14.87 -5.90
C TRP A 383 -8.57 13.52 -6.59
N ILE A 384 -7.59 13.07 -7.35
CA ILE A 384 -7.60 11.76 -8.01
C ILE A 384 -6.79 10.74 -7.19
N THR A 385 -7.32 9.52 -7.02
CA THR A 385 -6.68 8.44 -6.26
C THR A 385 -5.86 7.49 -7.13
N SER A 386 -4.77 6.92 -6.61
CA SER A 386 -4.03 5.83 -7.28
C SER A 386 -4.62 4.44 -7.02
N GLY A 387 -5.56 4.35 -6.08
CA GLY A 387 -6.06 3.08 -5.55
C GLY A 387 -5.07 2.42 -4.60
N VAL A 388 -5.33 1.16 -4.26
CA VAL A 388 -4.56 0.42 -3.27
C VAL A 388 -3.87 -0.77 -3.93
N PRO A 389 -2.55 -0.72 -4.17
CA PRO A 389 -1.81 -1.86 -4.67
C PRO A 389 -1.91 -3.10 -3.77
N GLU A 390 -1.92 -4.28 -4.39
CA GLU A 390 -1.90 -5.57 -3.72
C GLU A 390 -0.57 -5.79 -2.96
N VAL A 391 -0.60 -6.64 -1.93
CA VAL A 391 0.58 -6.95 -1.11
C VAL A 391 1.53 -7.89 -1.85
N GLU A 392 2.81 -7.56 -1.82
CA GLU A 392 3.91 -8.43 -2.25
C GLU A 392 4.83 -8.75 -1.07
N ILE A 393 5.22 -10.03 -0.96
CA ILE A 393 6.14 -10.50 0.07
C ILE A 393 7.55 -10.59 -0.52
N MET A 394 8.42 -9.71 -0.07
CA MET A 394 9.81 -9.60 -0.50
C MET A 394 10.72 -10.13 0.60
N SER A 395 11.11 -11.41 0.51
CA SER A 395 11.96 -12.05 1.52
C SER A 395 11.36 -11.97 2.93
N ASN A 396 10.11 -12.42 3.07
CA ASN A 396 9.31 -12.36 4.31
C ASN A 396 9.02 -10.94 4.85
N ALA A 397 9.20 -9.89 4.04
CA ALA A 397 8.86 -8.52 4.40
C ALA A 397 7.85 -7.90 3.43
N PHE A 398 6.95 -7.08 3.96
CA PHE A 398 6.05 -6.22 3.19
C PHE A 398 6.65 -4.81 3.13
N VAL A 399 6.92 -4.29 1.94
CA VAL A 399 7.65 -3.02 1.74
C VAL A 399 6.93 -2.10 0.76
N PRO A 400 5.75 -1.57 1.13
CA PRO A 400 5.07 -0.57 0.31
C PRO A 400 5.89 0.72 0.25
N ALA A 401 5.76 1.45 -0.86
CA ALA A 401 6.47 2.71 -1.06
C ALA A 401 5.62 3.68 -1.88
N VAL A 402 5.51 4.92 -1.41
CA VAL A 402 5.00 6.04 -2.20
C VAL A 402 6.18 6.94 -2.52
N LYS A 403 6.37 7.25 -3.81
CA LYS A 403 7.47 8.10 -4.29
C LYS A 403 6.91 9.13 -5.24
N TYR A 404 7.53 10.29 -5.34
CA TYR A 404 7.19 11.25 -6.39
C TYR A 404 8.46 11.81 -7.02
N HIS A 405 8.35 12.15 -8.30
CA HIS A 405 9.42 12.77 -9.06
C HIS A 405 9.15 14.26 -9.22
N VAL A 406 10.22 15.03 -9.12
CA VAL A 406 10.19 16.48 -9.20
C VAL A 406 11.47 16.96 -9.85
N VAL A 407 11.32 17.87 -10.82
CA VAL A 407 12.45 18.57 -11.45
C VAL A 407 12.63 19.93 -10.76
N LYS A 408 13.76 20.12 -10.07
CA LYS A 408 14.13 21.41 -9.45
C LYS A 408 15.46 21.90 -10.03
N LYS A 409 15.48 23.12 -10.58
CA LYS A 409 16.69 23.76 -11.15
C LYS A 409 17.43 22.86 -12.15
N ASN A 410 16.69 22.22 -13.06
CA ASN A 410 17.23 21.30 -14.06
C ASN A 410 17.93 20.04 -13.50
N LYS A 411 17.66 19.70 -12.22
CA LYS A 411 18.05 18.43 -11.61
C LYS A 411 16.79 17.65 -11.24
N SER A 412 16.66 16.46 -11.81
CA SER A 412 15.64 15.50 -11.41
C SER A 412 15.96 14.92 -10.05
N ASN A 413 14.91 14.77 -9.24
CA ASN A 413 15.01 14.18 -7.92
C ASN A 413 13.80 13.29 -7.66
N LEU A 414 14.06 12.01 -7.43
CA LEU A 414 13.09 11.11 -6.82
C LEU A 414 13.06 11.30 -5.31
N VAL A 415 11.87 11.54 -4.76
CA VAL A 415 11.63 11.73 -3.33
C VAL A 415 10.76 10.60 -2.79
N ASN A 416 11.23 9.92 -1.74
CA ASN A 416 10.45 8.92 -1.02
C ASN A 416 9.51 9.63 -0.02
N VAL A 417 8.22 9.35 -0.11
CA VAL A 417 7.22 9.86 0.83
C VAL A 417 7.26 9.03 2.11
N LYS A 418 7.27 9.71 3.25
CA LYS A 418 7.12 9.04 4.55
C LYS A 418 5.68 8.54 4.68
N LEU A 419 5.50 7.22 4.69
CA LEU A 419 4.18 6.62 4.77
C LEU A 419 3.41 7.03 6.06
N PRO A 420 2.12 7.37 5.95
CA PRO A 420 1.25 7.63 7.11
C PRO A 420 1.18 6.42 8.04
N LYS A 421 0.85 6.65 9.31
CA LYS A 421 0.73 5.58 10.33
C LYS A 421 -0.69 5.55 10.88
N ALA A 422 -1.11 4.47 11.55
CA ALA A 422 -2.44 4.39 12.13
C ALA A 422 -2.84 5.57 13.04
N LYS A 423 -1.88 6.22 13.73
CA LYS A 423 -2.13 7.41 14.56
C LYS A 423 -2.41 8.68 13.74
N ASP A 424 -1.83 8.76 12.54
CA ASP A 424 -1.90 9.89 11.63
C ASP A 424 -2.04 9.33 10.19
N PRO A 425 -3.26 8.92 9.80
CA PRO A 425 -3.48 8.09 8.63
C PRO A 425 -3.49 8.90 7.32
N LEU A 426 -3.40 10.22 7.37
CA LEU A 426 -3.44 11.09 6.21
C LEU A 426 -2.26 12.06 6.23
N LEU A 427 -1.49 12.06 5.15
CA LEU A 427 -0.43 13.02 4.90
C LEU A 427 -0.81 13.88 3.71
N VAL A 428 -0.97 15.18 3.91
CA VAL A 428 -1.19 16.17 2.84
C VAL A 428 0.01 17.12 2.78
N ARG A 429 0.50 17.38 1.58
CA ARG A 429 1.67 18.23 1.32
C ARG A 429 1.38 19.19 0.18
N ASN A 430 1.58 20.49 0.42
CA ASN A 430 1.32 21.56 -0.54
C ASN A 430 2.60 22.28 -0.98
N ASP A 431 3.77 21.66 -0.76
CA ASP A 431 5.10 22.22 -0.99
C ASP A 431 5.84 21.60 -2.19
N ALA A 432 5.20 20.64 -2.87
CA ALA A 432 5.75 19.95 -4.03
C ALA A 432 4.72 19.87 -5.15
N SER A 433 5.18 20.06 -6.39
CA SER A 433 4.43 19.77 -7.60
C SER A 433 5.07 18.56 -8.28
N PRO A 434 4.53 17.35 -8.06
CA PRO A 434 5.04 16.14 -8.70
C PRO A 434 4.85 16.18 -10.22
N GLN A 435 5.89 15.80 -10.97
CA GLN A 435 5.72 15.46 -12.39
C GLN A 435 4.96 14.15 -12.54
N TRP A 436 5.20 13.21 -11.62
CA TRP A 436 4.43 12.00 -11.44
C TRP A 436 4.58 11.48 -10.00
N ILE A 437 3.59 10.72 -9.55
CA ILE A 437 3.59 10.06 -8.24
C ILE A 437 3.39 8.55 -8.42
N LEU A 438 4.19 7.75 -7.73
CA LEU A 438 4.19 6.30 -7.74
C LEU A 438 3.64 5.78 -6.41
N ASN A 439 2.69 4.84 -6.48
CA ASN A 439 2.29 3.99 -5.36
C ASN A 439 2.68 2.54 -5.67
N SER A 440 3.61 1.99 -4.90
CA SER A 440 4.25 0.70 -5.18
C SER A 440 4.15 -0.26 -4.02
N ASN A 441 4.06 -1.55 -4.34
CA ASN A 441 4.18 -2.66 -3.39
C ASN A 441 5.59 -3.27 -3.33
N GLY A 442 6.56 -2.65 -4.00
CA GLY A 442 7.96 -3.09 -4.13
C GLY A 442 8.31 -3.52 -5.54
N TYR A 443 7.60 -4.52 -6.09
CA TYR A 443 7.86 -5.05 -7.44
C TYR A 443 6.98 -4.44 -8.53
N PHE A 444 5.79 -3.98 -8.17
CA PHE A 444 4.85 -3.32 -9.06
C PHE A 444 4.47 -1.95 -8.54
N GLY A 445 3.84 -1.15 -9.38
CA GLY A 445 3.22 0.07 -8.91
C GLY A 445 2.28 0.72 -9.91
N VAL A 446 1.57 1.70 -9.39
CA VAL A 446 0.71 2.61 -10.14
C VAL A 446 1.36 3.99 -10.16
N ILE A 447 1.69 4.49 -11.35
CA ILE A 447 2.17 5.86 -11.55
C ILE A 447 1.02 6.70 -12.07
N LEU A 448 0.72 7.80 -11.37
CA LEU A 448 -0.12 8.87 -11.88
C LEU A 448 0.79 9.94 -12.46
N ALA A 449 0.80 10.08 -13.78
CA ALA A 449 1.63 11.04 -14.51
C ALA A 449 0.73 12.07 -15.23
N PRO A 450 0.45 13.22 -14.59
CA PRO A 450 -0.31 14.28 -15.25
C PRO A 450 0.41 14.79 -16.51
N GLN A 451 -0.33 14.84 -17.62
CA GLN A 451 0.10 15.48 -18.88
C GLN A 451 -0.33 16.96 -18.92
N THR A 452 -1.30 17.34 -18.09
CA THR A 452 -1.75 18.72 -17.86
C THR A 452 -1.18 19.29 -16.57
N GLN A 453 -0.94 20.60 -16.51
CA GLN A 453 -0.43 21.24 -15.31
C GLN A 453 -1.44 21.15 -14.15
N LEU A 454 -1.03 20.55 -13.03
CA LEU A 454 -1.83 20.40 -11.82
C LEU A 454 -1.48 21.45 -10.76
N PRO A 455 -2.38 21.68 -9.77
CA PRO A 455 -2.06 22.48 -8.59
C PRO A 455 -0.92 21.86 -7.78
N VAL A 456 -0.27 22.69 -6.96
CA VAL A 456 0.81 22.22 -6.09
C VAL A 456 0.22 21.36 -4.98
N GLY A 457 0.62 20.09 -4.93
CA GLY A 457 0.44 19.25 -3.77
C GLY A 457 0.36 17.76 -4.10
N TYR A 458 0.42 16.96 -3.05
CA TYR A 458 0.09 15.54 -3.09
C TYR A 458 -0.44 15.10 -1.73
N ALA A 459 -1.18 14.00 -1.71
CA ALA A 459 -1.61 13.37 -0.47
C ALA A 459 -1.31 11.87 -0.50
N SER A 460 -1.15 11.30 0.69
CA SER A 460 -1.08 9.86 0.87
C SER A 460 -1.91 9.47 2.09
N SER A 461 -2.71 8.42 1.95
CA SER A 461 -3.56 7.91 3.02
C SER A 461 -3.28 6.44 3.30
N LEU A 462 -3.26 6.07 4.58
CA LEU A 462 -3.20 4.70 5.06
C LEU A 462 -4.60 4.07 4.98
N VAL A 463 -4.69 2.95 4.28
CA VAL A 463 -5.90 2.15 4.14
C VAL A 463 -5.81 0.93 5.08
N PRO A 464 -6.68 0.81 6.09
CA PRO A 464 -6.66 -0.34 6.98
C PRO A 464 -6.88 -1.65 6.21
N GLY A 465 -6.04 -2.66 6.45
CA GLY A 465 -6.17 -3.95 5.78
C GLY A 465 -7.45 -4.70 6.13
N ASN A 466 -8.08 -4.43 7.27
CA ASN A 466 -9.40 -4.99 7.59
C ASN A 466 -10.54 -4.37 6.76
N THR A 467 -10.32 -3.17 6.21
CA THR A 467 -11.27 -2.47 5.34
C THR A 467 -11.11 -2.92 3.91
N VAL A 468 -9.86 -2.94 3.42
CA VAL A 468 -9.50 -3.41 2.08
C VAL A 468 -8.46 -4.54 2.24
N PRO A 469 -8.90 -5.79 2.46
CA PRO A 469 -8.01 -6.92 2.72
C PRO A 469 -7.20 -7.30 1.49
N THR A 470 -6.02 -7.86 1.75
CA THR A 470 -5.20 -8.52 0.73
C THR A 470 -5.69 -9.95 0.51
N ARG A 471 -5.60 -10.47 -0.71
CA ARG A 471 -5.93 -11.88 -1.00
C ARG A 471 -5.04 -12.86 -0.24
N LEU A 472 -3.83 -12.46 0.17
CA LEU A 472 -2.96 -13.28 1.01
C LEU A 472 -3.64 -13.70 2.32
N SER A 473 -4.56 -12.88 2.83
CA SER A 473 -5.31 -13.20 4.05
C SER A 473 -6.25 -14.41 3.91
N GLN A 474 -6.53 -14.83 2.67
CA GLN A 474 -7.35 -16.01 2.37
C GLN A 474 -6.52 -17.31 2.36
N LEU A 475 -5.19 -17.20 2.26
CA LEU A 475 -4.30 -18.35 2.33
C LEU A 475 -4.27 -18.87 3.78
N SER A 476 -4.73 -20.10 3.98
CA SER A 476 -4.77 -20.78 5.29
C SER A 476 -5.55 -20.06 6.41
N PRO A 477 -6.90 -20.00 6.34
CA PRO A 477 -7.74 -19.31 7.34
C PRO A 477 -7.60 -19.83 8.77
N ARG A 478 -7.23 -21.12 8.93
CA ARG A 478 -7.04 -21.75 10.25
C ARG A 478 -5.87 -21.19 11.04
N ASP A 479 -4.78 -20.81 10.36
CA ASP A 479 -3.54 -20.37 11.01
C ASP A 479 -3.31 -18.86 10.86
N GLN A 480 -4.10 -18.18 10.02
CA GLN A 480 -4.00 -16.74 9.73
C GLN A 480 -2.54 -16.28 9.56
N ALA A 481 -1.77 -16.94 8.68
CA ALA A 481 -0.38 -16.58 8.43
C ALA A 481 -0.24 -15.10 7.99
N TYR A 482 -1.23 -14.61 7.23
CA TYR A 482 -1.28 -13.25 6.71
C TYR A 482 -2.51 -12.48 7.23
N PRO A 483 -2.56 -12.13 8.53
CA PRO A 483 -3.76 -11.47 9.08
C PRO A 483 -3.89 -10.07 8.49
N ALA A 484 -5.06 -9.73 7.95
CA ALA A 484 -5.30 -8.48 7.21
C ALA A 484 -4.90 -7.21 8.00
N SER A 485 -4.99 -7.24 9.33
CA SER A 485 -4.60 -6.14 10.21
C SER A 485 -3.10 -5.79 10.16
N LYS A 486 -2.23 -6.74 9.80
CA LYS A 486 -0.77 -6.54 9.67
C LYS A 486 -0.33 -6.03 8.31
N TYR A 487 -1.24 -5.98 7.33
CA TYR A 487 -0.94 -5.58 5.95
C TYR A 487 -1.82 -4.40 5.51
N PRO A 488 -1.60 -3.19 6.06
CA PRO A 488 -2.29 -1.99 5.59
C PRO A 488 -1.91 -1.67 4.14
N GLY A 489 -2.85 -1.10 3.40
CA GLY A 489 -2.61 -0.53 2.07
C GLY A 489 -2.33 0.96 2.16
N TYR A 490 -1.95 1.54 1.02
CA TYR A 490 -1.79 2.99 0.88
C TYR A 490 -2.41 3.43 -0.44
N THR A 491 -2.95 4.64 -0.46
CA THR A 491 -3.36 5.34 -1.68
C THR A 491 -2.57 6.65 -1.77
N ALA A 492 -2.17 7.01 -2.97
CA ALA A 492 -1.54 8.30 -3.29
C ALA A 492 -2.52 9.13 -4.10
N MET A 493 -2.51 10.45 -3.90
CA MET A 493 -3.48 11.34 -4.53
C MET A 493 -2.82 12.60 -5.07
N LEU A 494 -3.35 13.10 -6.18
CA LEU A 494 -2.97 14.38 -6.77
C LEU A 494 -4.19 15.32 -6.83
N PRO A 495 -3.99 16.63 -6.59
CA PRO A 495 -5.07 17.60 -6.72
C PRO A 495 -5.42 17.83 -8.19
N LEU A 496 -6.70 18.01 -8.49
CA LEU A 496 -7.19 18.48 -9.78
C LEU A 496 -7.42 20.00 -9.71
N PRO A 497 -7.26 20.73 -10.84
CA PRO A 497 -7.60 22.16 -10.86
C PRO A 497 -9.09 22.38 -10.60
N LYS A 498 -9.40 23.53 -9.97
CA LYS A 498 -10.79 23.92 -9.62
C LYS A 498 -11.60 24.42 -10.82
N GLU A 499 -10.89 24.90 -11.85
CA GLU A 499 -11.50 25.44 -13.06
C GLU A 499 -12.18 24.34 -13.89
N ALA A 500 -13.11 24.72 -14.76
CA ALA A 500 -13.63 23.80 -15.76
C ALA A 500 -12.55 23.56 -16.84
N GLY A 501 -12.26 22.31 -17.16
CA GLY A 501 -11.18 22.00 -18.09
C GLY A 501 -11.10 20.52 -18.46
N ARG A 502 -10.10 20.20 -19.30
CA ARG A 502 -9.71 18.82 -19.62
C ARG A 502 -8.35 18.54 -18.99
N TYR A 503 -8.28 17.51 -18.18
CA TYR A 503 -7.09 17.08 -17.46
C TYR A 503 -6.71 15.68 -17.91
N GLN A 504 -5.51 15.54 -18.44
CA GLN A 504 -5.04 14.28 -19.01
C GLN A 504 -3.98 13.67 -18.10
N PHE A 505 -4.10 12.36 -17.90
CA PHE A 505 -3.19 11.55 -17.12
C PHE A 505 -2.72 10.37 -17.96
N MET A 506 -1.42 10.11 -17.93
CA MET A 506 -0.88 8.81 -18.27
C MET A 506 -0.82 7.99 -16.98
N ILE A 507 -1.41 6.81 -17.00
CA ILE A 507 -1.43 5.87 -15.90
C ILE A 507 -0.57 4.67 -16.27
N TYR A 508 0.54 4.48 -15.55
CA TYR A 508 1.29 3.24 -15.60
C TYR A 508 0.81 2.34 -14.48
N ALA A 509 0.50 1.08 -14.78
CA ALA A 509 -0.03 0.14 -13.82
C ALA A 509 0.57 -1.25 -14.09
N GLY A 510 1.79 -1.46 -13.61
CA GLY A 510 2.58 -2.60 -14.04
C GLY A 510 3.86 -2.87 -13.25
N PRO A 511 4.70 -3.78 -13.76
CA PRO A 511 5.94 -4.19 -13.10
C PRO A 511 7.00 -3.09 -13.13
N LEU A 512 7.70 -2.84 -12.03
CA LEU A 512 8.79 -1.86 -11.99
C LEU A 512 10.06 -2.46 -12.62
N SER A 513 10.05 -2.55 -13.95
CA SER A 513 11.10 -3.15 -14.76
C SER A 513 11.76 -2.11 -15.66
N GLU A 514 13.10 -2.13 -15.71
CA GLU A 514 13.88 -1.17 -16.50
C GLU A 514 13.53 -1.22 -18.01
N PRO A 515 13.37 -2.39 -18.67
CA PRO A 515 12.95 -2.43 -20.07
C PRO A 515 11.58 -1.79 -20.32
N THR A 516 10.61 -2.07 -19.44
CA THR A 516 9.24 -1.55 -19.56
C THR A 516 9.20 -0.04 -19.37
N LEU A 517 9.84 0.47 -18.31
CA LEU A 517 9.87 1.90 -18.02
C LEU A 517 10.70 2.68 -19.05
N LYS A 518 11.77 2.10 -19.61
CA LYS A 518 12.49 2.71 -20.75
C LYS A 518 11.65 2.78 -22.01
N ALA A 519 10.82 1.77 -22.29
CA ALA A 519 9.89 1.82 -23.41
C ALA A 519 8.86 2.94 -23.21
N LEU A 520 8.34 3.08 -21.99
CA LEU A 520 7.43 4.15 -21.61
C LEU A 520 8.08 5.54 -21.71
N ASP A 521 9.31 5.71 -21.21
CA ASP A 521 10.05 6.97 -21.32
C ASP A 521 10.26 7.38 -22.78
N ARG A 522 10.57 6.42 -23.67
CA ARG A 522 10.69 6.67 -25.11
C ARG A 522 9.37 7.08 -25.75
N ALA A 523 8.27 6.46 -25.34
CA ALA A 523 6.93 6.77 -25.87
C ALA A 523 6.45 8.16 -25.45
N TYR A 524 6.79 8.60 -24.25
CA TYR A 524 6.37 9.90 -23.69
C TYR A 524 7.50 10.94 -23.67
N THR A 525 8.56 10.75 -24.47
CA THR A 525 9.57 11.79 -24.70
C THR A 525 8.93 12.91 -25.51
N ASN A 526 8.96 14.14 -24.98
CA ASN A 526 8.34 15.27 -25.67
C ASN A 526 9.14 15.71 -26.91
N SER A 527 8.55 16.57 -27.76
CA SER A 527 9.21 17.08 -28.97
C SER A 527 10.49 17.90 -28.71
N LYS A 528 10.74 18.30 -27.45
CA LYS A 528 11.96 18.99 -27.02
C LYS A 528 13.06 18.02 -26.54
N GLY A 529 12.78 16.71 -26.54
CA GLY A 529 13.69 15.66 -26.07
C GLY A 529 13.73 15.49 -24.55
N GLU A 530 12.82 16.10 -23.80
CA GLU A 530 12.72 15.93 -22.35
C GLU A 530 11.98 14.62 -22.05
N THR A 531 12.60 13.78 -21.21
CA THR A 531 12.05 12.48 -20.81
C THR A 531 11.42 12.58 -19.42
N PRO A 532 10.32 11.86 -19.14
CA PRO A 532 9.72 11.83 -17.81
C PRO A 532 10.54 11.12 -16.74
N GLU A 533 11.55 10.33 -17.14
CA GLU A 533 12.44 9.55 -16.27
C GLU A 533 11.70 8.54 -15.38
N TYR A 534 10.68 7.85 -15.92
CA TYR A 534 9.95 6.81 -15.19
C TYR A 534 10.88 5.68 -14.70
N VAL A 535 12.02 5.44 -15.34
CA VAL A 535 13.05 4.48 -14.89
C VAL A 535 13.50 4.74 -13.44
N ASP A 536 13.49 5.99 -12.97
CA ASP A 536 13.86 6.33 -11.59
C ASP A 536 12.95 5.68 -10.55
N ALA A 537 11.72 5.29 -10.93
CA ALA A 537 10.77 4.60 -10.04
C ALA A 537 11.36 3.35 -9.35
N ILE A 538 12.31 2.66 -10.00
CA ILE A 538 12.94 1.42 -9.52
C ILE A 538 13.85 1.67 -8.31
N ALA A 539 14.42 2.87 -8.14
CA ALA A 539 15.48 3.11 -7.17
C ALA A 539 15.00 2.98 -5.71
N PHE A 540 15.64 2.11 -4.92
CA PHE A 540 15.44 2.02 -3.47
C PHE A 540 16.59 2.76 -2.76
N ARG A 541 16.29 3.88 -2.08
CA ARG A 541 17.31 4.68 -1.37
C ARG A 541 17.32 4.34 0.13
N GLY A 542 18.11 3.33 0.50
CA GLY A 542 18.50 3.04 1.90
C GLY A 542 19.68 3.90 2.37
N PHE A 543 20.02 3.85 3.67
CA PHE A 543 21.11 4.67 4.27
C PHE A 543 22.50 4.45 3.63
N PHE A 544 22.75 3.26 3.05
CA PHE A 544 24.00 2.92 2.35
C PHE A 544 23.86 2.95 0.81
N SER A 545 22.78 3.53 0.26
CA SER A 545 22.51 3.51 -1.19
C SER A 545 23.66 4.10 -2.02
N PHE A 546 24.29 5.18 -1.54
CA PHE A 546 25.42 5.81 -2.23
C PHE A 546 26.58 4.84 -2.53
N ILE A 547 26.83 3.87 -1.64
CA ILE A 547 27.87 2.86 -1.83
C ILE A 547 27.30 1.63 -2.52
N THR A 548 26.08 1.20 -2.19
CA THR A 548 25.54 -0.09 -2.63
C THR A 548 24.96 -0.06 -4.05
N GLU A 549 24.38 1.06 -4.46
CA GLU A 549 23.74 1.25 -5.76
C GLU A 549 24.69 1.08 -6.96
N PRO A 550 25.88 1.72 -7.02
CA PRO A 550 26.78 1.52 -8.15
C PRO A 550 27.27 0.07 -8.24
N PHE A 551 27.45 -0.63 -7.11
CA PHE A 551 27.80 -2.04 -7.10
C PHE A 551 26.64 -2.91 -7.54
N ALA A 552 25.42 -2.67 -7.03
CA ALA A 552 24.23 -3.42 -7.44
C ALA A 552 23.97 -3.26 -8.94
N ALA A 553 24.09 -2.05 -9.49
CA ALA A 553 23.99 -1.79 -10.92
C ALA A 553 25.06 -2.56 -11.72
N LEU A 554 26.31 -2.52 -11.28
CA LEU A 554 27.40 -3.28 -11.90
C LEU A 554 27.13 -4.78 -11.89
N LEU A 555 26.75 -5.33 -10.72
CA LEU A 555 26.40 -6.75 -10.57
C LEU A 555 25.23 -7.12 -11.48
N PHE A 556 24.22 -6.25 -11.60
CA PHE A 556 23.06 -6.49 -12.45
C PHE A 556 23.43 -6.54 -13.92
N VAL A 557 24.29 -5.63 -14.40
CA VAL A 557 24.77 -5.63 -15.79
C VAL A 557 25.48 -6.95 -16.11
N ILE A 558 26.39 -7.38 -15.24
CA ILE A 558 27.11 -8.66 -15.41
C ILE A 558 26.14 -9.84 -15.36
N MET A 559 25.17 -9.81 -14.45
CA MET A 559 24.17 -10.88 -14.31
C MET A 559 23.23 -10.95 -15.53
N LYS A 560 22.83 -9.82 -16.12
CA LYS A 560 22.08 -9.77 -17.39
C LYS A 560 22.90 -10.37 -18.53
N PHE A 561 24.20 -10.05 -18.61
CA PHE A 561 25.09 -10.64 -19.61
C PHE A 561 25.15 -12.18 -19.47
N PHE A 562 25.32 -12.70 -18.25
CA PHE A 562 25.29 -14.14 -18.03
C PHE A 562 23.91 -14.76 -18.26
N LYS A 563 22.83 -14.04 -18.00
CA LYS A 563 21.46 -14.51 -18.28
C LYS A 563 21.24 -14.61 -19.78
N PHE A 564 21.75 -13.66 -20.55
CA PHE A 564 21.70 -13.71 -22.01
C PHE A 564 22.44 -14.94 -22.56
N LEU A 565 23.57 -15.32 -21.97
CA LEU A 565 24.33 -16.50 -22.39
C LEU A 565 23.72 -17.84 -21.94
N THR A 566 23.15 -17.90 -20.73
CA THR A 566 22.76 -19.17 -20.09
C THR A 566 21.26 -19.42 -20.10
N GLY A 567 20.44 -18.40 -20.32
CA GLY A 567 18.99 -18.47 -20.17
C GLY A 567 18.50 -18.65 -18.73
N SER A 568 19.36 -18.72 -17.71
CA SER A 568 18.97 -18.98 -16.31
C SER A 568 19.52 -17.94 -15.33
N TRP A 569 18.63 -17.34 -14.52
CA TRP A 569 19.05 -16.36 -13.52
C TRP A 569 19.88 -16.99 -12.40
N GLY A 570 19.57 -18.23 -11.98
CA GLY A 570 20.34 -18.93 -10.96
C GLY A 570 21.77 -19.25 -11.39
N ILE A 571 21.96 -19.70 -12.64
CA ILE A 571 23.31 -19.92 -13.20
C ILE A 571 24.07 -18.60 -13.30
N SER A 572 23.41 -17.51 -13.69
CA SER A 572 24.02 -16.17 -13.72
C SER A 572 24.56 -15.73 -12.36
N ILE A 573 23.86 -16.06 -11.26
CA ILE A 573 24.34 -15.78 -9.90
C ILE A 573 25.63 -16.56 -9.60
N ILE A 574 25.69 -17.84 -9.99
CA ILE A 574 26.87 -18.68 -9.79
C ILE A 574 28.07 -18.14 -10.60
N LEU A 575 27.86 -17.81 -11.87
CA LEU A 575 28.90 -17.25 -12.75
C LEU A 575 29.39 -15.88 -12.26
N LEU A 576 28.48 -15.01 -11.83
CA LEU A 576 28.82 -13.74 -11.19
C LEU A 576 29.72 -13.98 -9.96
N THR A 577 29.38 -14.97 -9.14
CA THR A 577 30.16 -15.34 -7.96
C THR A 577 31.57 -15.80 -8.32
N ILE A 578 31.73 -16.58 -9.41
CA ILE A 578 33.04 -17.01 -9.92
C ILE A 578 33.87 -15.79 -10.32
N VAL A 579 33.31 -14.86 -11.10
CA VAL A 579 34.01 -13.63 -11.52
C VAL A 579 34.46 -12.81 -10.33
N LEU A 580 33.58 -12.59 -9.35
CA LEU A 580 33.93 -11.85 -8.13
C LEU A 580 35.05 -12.54 -7.34
N LYS A 581 35.02 -13.87 -7.24
CA LYS A 581 36.09 -14.63 -6.56
C LYS A 581 37.43 -14.56 -7.30
N LEU A 582 37.42 -14.57 -8.63
CA LEU A 582 38.63 -14.42 -9.43
C LEU A 582 39.22 -13.00 -9.28
N LEU A 583 38.37 -11.97 -9.30
CA LEU A 583 38.80 -10.59 -9.10
C LEU A 583 39.39 -10.36 -7.70
N LEU A 584 38.79 -10.96 -6.67
CA LEU A 584 39.26 -10.90 -5.28
C LEU A 584 40.33 -11.95 -4.94
N TYR A 585 40.72 -12.80 -5.89
CA TYR A 585 41.71 -13.86 -5.68
C TYR A 585 43.03 -13.35 -5.06
N PRO A 586 43.69 -12.29 -5.56
CA PRO A 586 44.96 -11.84 -4.99
C PRO A 586 44.84 -11.38 -3.54
N LEU A 587 43.74 -10.67 -3.21
CA LEU A 587 43.45 -10.21 -1.85
C LEU A 587 43.23 -11.39 -0.89
N ASN A 588 42.44 -12.38 -1.33
CA ASN A 588 42.16 -13.59 -0.57
C ASN A 588 43.45 -14.42 -0.37
N ALA A 589 44.26 -14.60 -1.41
CA ALA A 589 45.53 -15.31 -1.33
C ALA A 589 46.50 -14.65 -0.33
N TRP A 590 46.53 -13.31 -0.29
CA TRP A 590 47.31 -12.56 0.68
C TRP A 590 46.82 -12.78 2.12
N SER A 591 45.50 -12.77 2.33
CA SER A 591 44.90 -13.07 3.63
C SER A 591 45.23 -14.50 4.11
N ILE A 592 45.11 -15.48 3.21
CA ILE A 592 45.43 -16.89 3.49
C ILE A 592 46.92 -17.04 3.87
N ARG A 593 47.83 -16.39 3.14
CA ARG A 593 49.26 -16.38 3.46
C ARG A 593 49.54 -15.80 4.84
N SER A 594 48.88 -14.70 5.21
CA SER A 594 49.02 -14.12 6.54
C SER A 594 48.50 -15.06 7.65
N MET A 595 47.33 -15.68 7.45
CA MET A 595 46.79 -16.66 8.39
C MET A 595 47.73 -17.86 8.57
N ARG A 596 48.40 -18.33 7.50
CA ARG A 596 49.41 -19.39 7.58
C ARG A 596 50.63 -18.99 8.42
N ARG A 597 51.11 -17.75 8.27
CA ARG A 597 52.20 -17.23 9.12
C ARG A 597 51.77 -17.14 10.59
N MET A 598 50.53 -16.70 10.86
CA MET A 598 49.98 -16.70 12.23
C MET A 598 49.88 -18.10 12.83
N GLN A 599 49.45 -19.10 12.05
CA GLN A 599 49.39 -20.49 12.50
C GLN A 599 50.78 -21.02 12.90
N LYS A 600 51.84 -20.66 12.14
CA LYS A 600 53.23 -21.01 12.50
C LYS A 600 53.73 -20.33 13.78
N LEU A 601 53.22 -19.13 14.10
CA LEU A 601 53.54 -18.42 15.34
C LEU A 601 52.76 -18.94 16.55
N SER A 602 51.69 -19.72 16.33
CA SER A 602 50.82 -20.25 17.39
C SER A 602 51.55 -20.95 18.56
N PRO A 603 52.56 -21.83 18.35
CA PRO A 603 53.26 -22.45 19.48
C PRO A 603 54.01 -21.42 20.34
N TYR A 604 54.69 -20.45 19.74
CA TYR A 604 55.38 -19.38 20.48
C TYR A 604 54.41 -18.46 21.23
N ILE A 605 53.22 -18.23 20.66
CA ILE A 605 52.15 -17.49 21.35
C ILE A 605 51.69 -18.27 22.59
N GLN A 606 51.55 -19.60 22.50
CA GLN A 606 51.21 -20.44 23.64
C GLN A 606 52.31 -20.37 24.73
N ASP A 607 53.58 -20.40 24.36
CA ASP A 607 54.70 -20.28 25.29
C ASP A 607 54.68 -18.93 26.03
N ILE A 608 54.44 -17.82 25.32
CA ILE A 608 54.29 -16.48 25.92
C ILE A 608 53.11 -16.45 26.90
N GLN A 609 51.97 -17.05 26.52
CA GLN A 609 50.78 -17.10 27.37
C GLN A 609 50.99 -17.94 28.63
N GLN A 610 51.74 -19.04 28.53
CA GLN A 610 52.10 -19.86 29.69
C GLN A 610 53.09 -19.13 30.60
N LYS A 611 54.12 -18.48 30.03
CA LYS A 611 55.14 -17.73 30.78
C LYS A 611 54.56 -16.56 31.56
N TYR A 612 53.60 -15.83 30.99
CA TYR A 612 52.99 -14.64 31.59
C TYR A 612 51.54 -14.86 32.06
N LYS A 613 51.19 -16.08 32.50
CA LYS A 613 49.81 -16.44 32.91
C LYS A 613 49.22 -15.52 33.99
N ARG A 614 50.07 -14.95 34.86
CA ARG A 614 49.69 -14.00 35.93
C ARG A 614 49.70 -12.52 35.50
N GLU A 615 50.23 -12.21 34.31
CA GLU A 615 50.41 -10.84 33.78
C GLU A 615 49.83 -10.70 32.35
N PRO A 616 48.48 -10.70 32.19
CA PRO A 616 47.85 -10.74 30.86
C PRO A 616 48.17 -9.53 29.98
N LYS A 617 48.40 -8.36 30.57
CA LYS A 617 48.82 -7.16 29.82
C LYS A 617 50.20 -7.33 29.19
N ARG A 618 51.14 -7.93 29.93
CA ARG A 618 52.50 -8.19 29.45
C ARG A 618 52.51 -9.26 28.38
N ALA A 619 51.71 -10.31 28.55
CA ALA A 619 51.50 -11.33 27.52
C ALA A 619 51.01 -10.72 26.19
N GLN A 620 50.02 -9.81 26.23
CA GLN A 620 49.52 -9.13 25.02
C GLN A 620 50.58 -8.25 24.33
N MET A 621 51.42 -7.53 25.09
CA MET A 621 52.50 -6.71 24.53
C MET A 621 53.56 -7.56 23.83
N GLU A 622 53.96 -8.69 24.43
CA GLU A 622 54.95 -9.62 23.84
C GLU A 622 54.39 -10.31 22.59
N ILE A 623 53.10 -10.69 22.59
CA ILE A 623 52.42 -11.23 21.41
C ILE A 623 52.41 -10.20 20.26
N MET A 624 52.11 -8.93 20.56
CA MET A 624 52.16 -7.83 19.58
C MET A 624 53.59 -7.61 19.07
N ALA A 625 54.60 -7.66 19.94
CA ALA A 625 56.00 -7.53 19.55
C ALA A 625 56.43 -8.68 18.62
N LEU A 626 56.02 -9.92 18.93
CA LEU A 626 56.27 -11.10 18.10
C LEU A 626 55.64 -10.95 16.69
N TYR A 627 54.40 -10.46 16.62
CA TYR A 627 53.74 -10.15 15.35
C TYR A 627 54.48 -9.07 14.55
N LYS A 628 54.94 -8.01 15.23
CA LYS A 628 55.68 -6.90 14.60
C LYS A 628 57.02 -7.36 14.04
N VAL A 629 57.78 -8.18 14.78
CA VAL A 629 59.06 -8.74 14.33
C VAL A 629 58.89 -9.63 13.10
N ASN A 630 57.84 -10.45 13.08
CA ASN A 630 57.55 -11.36 11.97
C ASN A 630 56.74 -10.71 10.84
N LYS A 631 56.48 -9.40 10.90
CA LYS A 631 55.68 -8.63 9.93
C LYS A 631 54.32 -9.27 9.63
N VAL A 632 53.69 -9.83 10.66
CA VAL A 632 52.36 -10.44 10.60
C VAL A 632 51.36 -9.44 11.16
N ASN A 633 50.30 -9.13 10.40
CA ASN A 633 49.23 -8.24 10.87
C ASN A 633 47.97 -9.08 11.17
N PRO A 634 47.42 -9.04 12.39
CA PRO A 634 46.25 -9.84 12.77
C PRO A 634 44.95 -9.44 12.04
N ILE A 635 44.85 -8.20 11.51
CA ILE A 635 43.65 -7.69 10.81
C ILE A 635 43.53 -8.27 9.39
N THR A 636 44.63 -8.73 8.79
CA THR A 636 44.63 -9.20 7.40
C THR A 636 43.84 -10.49 7.21
N GLY A 637 43.60 -11.25 8.29
CA GLY A 637 42.74 -12.43 8.30
C GLY A 637 41.25 -12.12 8.14
N CYS A 638 40.78 -10.93 8.54
CA CYS A 638 39.38 -10.51 8.37
C CYS A 638 39.16 -9.55 7.20
N LEU A 639 40.22 -9.08 6.55
CA LEU A 639 40.11 -8.18 5.40
C LEU A 639 39.24 -8.73 4.25
N PRO A 640 39.32 -10.02 3.88
CA PRO A 640 38.41 -10.59 2.88
C PRO A 640 36.94 -10.43 3.23
N LEU A 641 36.60 -10.63 4.51
CA LEU A 641 35.22 -10.50 4.99
C LEU A 641 34.74 -9.05 4.87
N LEU A 642 35.58 -8.08 5.26
CA LEU A 642 35.25 -6.66 5.19
C LEU A 642 35.00 -6.20 3.75
N VAL A 643 35.82 -6.64 2.79
CA VAL A 643 35.64 -6.30 1.38
C VAL A 643 34.41 -7.01 0.80
N GLN A 644 34.06 -8.20 1.30
CA GLN A 644 32.90 -8.95 0.82
C GLN A 644 31.55 -8.42 1.32
N ILE A 645 31.50 -7.76 2.50
CA ILE A 645 30.25 -7.22 3.07
C ILE A 645 29.52 -6.25 2.11
N PRO A 646 30.18 -5.26 1.49
CA PRO A 646 29.52 -4.39 0.50
C PRO A 646 28.90 -5.15 -0.68
N PHE A 647 29.60 -6.15 -1.22
CA PHE A 647 29.06 -6.99 -2.31
C PHE A 647 27.88 -7.84 -1.85
N LEU A 648 27.89 -8.32 -0.60
CA LEU A 648 26.77 -9.05 -0.02
C LEU A 648 25.52 -8.17 0.06
N ILE A 649 25.67 -6.95 0.60
CA ILE A 649 24.58 -5.99 0.72
C ILE A 649 24.05 -5.63 -0.67
N ALA A 650 24.94 -5.35 -1.62
CA ALA A 650 24.56 -5.05 -3.01
C ALA A 650 23.80 -6.22 -3.67
N MET A 651 24.22 -7.48 -3.44
CA MET A 651 23.53 -8.65 -3.97
C MET A 651 22.14 -8.84 -3.33
N PHE A 652 22.02 -8.62 -2.02
CA PHE A 652 20.75 -8.68 -1.33
C PHE A 652 19.77 -7.60 -1.85
N ASP A 653 20.25 -6.37 -1.98
CA ASP A 653 19.47 -5.27 -2.52
C ASP A 653 19.08 -5.53 -3.98
N LEU A 654 19.97 -6.12 -4.77
CA LEU A 654 19.68 -6.50 -6.16
C LEU A 654 18.56 -7.54 -6.26
N LEU A 655 18.62 -8.60 -5.46
CA LEU A 655 17.60 -9.65 -5.42
C LEU A 655 16.24 -9.10 -4.98
N LYS A 656 16.24 -8.16 -4.04
CA LYS A 656 15.01 -7.51 -3.58
C LYS A 656 14.45 -6.51 -4.58
N SER A 657 15.30 -5.68 -5.19
CA SER A 657 14.84 -4.57 -6.04
C SER A 657 14.51 -4.99 -7.47
N SER A 658 15.12 -6.06 -7.99
CA SER A 658 14.97 -6.42 -9.38
C SER A 658 13.68 -7.20 -9.63
N PHE A 659 12.71 -6.56 -10.29
CA PHE A 659 11.51 -7.23 -10.79
C PHE A 659 11.83 -8.47 -11.63
N LEU A 660 12.89 -8.43 -12.46
CA LEU A 660 13.25 -9.54 -13.35
C LEU A 660 13.63 -10.84 -12.60
N LEU A 661 13.97 -10.73 -11.32
CA LEU A 661 14.28 -11.87 -10.47
C LEU A 661 13.04 -12.41 -9.74
N ARG A 662 11.95 -11.61 -9.65
CA ARG A 662 10.67 -12.05 -9.06
C ARG A 662 10.10 -13.21 -9.88
N GLY A 663 9.88 -14.34 -9.21
CA GLY A 663 9.36 -15.55 -9.85
C GLY A 663 10.32 -16.18 -10.86
N ALA A 664 11.60 -15.81 -10.83
CA ALA A 664 12.60 -16.50 -11.63
C ALA A 664 12.88 -17.88 -11.02
N SER A 665 12.49 -18.94 -11.72
CA SER A 665 12.83 -20.31 -11.35
C SER A 665 14.28 -20.66 -11.70
N PHE A 666 14.92 -21.48 -10.86
CA PHE A 666 16.24 -22.05 -11.08
C PHE A 666 16.20 -23.57 -11.18
N ILE A 667 15.57 -24.23 -10.21
CA ILE A 667 15.36 -25.68 -10.19
C ILE A 667 13.86 -25.91 -10.05
N PRO A 668 13.14 -26.24 -11.14
CA PRO A 668 11.70 -26.42 -11.10
C PRO A 668 11.28 -27.40 -10.01
N GLY A 669 10.34 -26.99 -9.15
CA GLY A 669 9.82 -27.81 -8.04
C GLY A 669 10.64 -27.76 -6.75
N TRP A 670 11.75 -27.03 -6.70
CA TRP A 670 12.48 -26.72 -5.45
C TRP A 670 12.75 -25.22 -5.32
N ILE A 671 13.27 -24.59 -6.38
CA ILE A 671 13.62 -23.17 -6.41
C ILE A 671 12.84 -22.51 -7.55
N ASP A 672 11.58 -22.19 -7.27
CA ASP A 672 10.68 -21.56 -8.24
C ASP A 672 10.75 -20.02 -8.21
N ASN A 673 11.31 -19.45 -7.15
CA ASN A 673 11.46 -18.00 -7.01
C ASN A 673 12.77 -17.64 -6.30
N LEU A 674 13.71 -17.02 -7.03
CA LEU A 674 15.00 -16.59 -6.49
C LEU A 674 14.90 -15.49 -5.41
N THR A 675 13.78 -14.77 -5.33
CA THR A 675 13.57 -13.68 -4.35
C THR A 675 12.86 -14.13 -3.07
N ALA A 676 12.32 -15.35 -3.07
CA ALA A 676 11.74 -16.02 -1.91
C ALA A 676 12.72 -17.06 -1.33
N PRO A 677 12.53 -17.51 -0.07
CA PRO A 677 13.24 -18.68 0.46
C PRO A 677 13.06 -19.93 -0.42
N ASP A 678 14.02 -20.86 -0.37
CA ASP A 678 13.91 -22.11 -1.13
C ASP A 678 12.96 -23.08 -0.42
N VAL A 679 12.04 -23.71 -1.14
CA VAL A 679 11.05 -24.62 -0.54
C VAL A 679 11.20 -25.99 -1.19
N LEU A 680 11.79 -26.94 -0.46
CA LEU A 680 11.96 -28.31 -0.96
C LEU A 680 10.69 -29.15 -0.82
N PHE A 681 10.02 -29.02 0.32
CA PHE A 681 8.71 -29.61 0.58
C PHE A 681 8.01 -28.83 1.69
N SER A 682 6.68 -28.93 1.75
CA SER A 682 5.83 -28.28 2.74
C SER A 682 4.94 -29.30 3.48
N TRP A 683 4.38 -28.87 4.61
CA TRP A 683 3.47 -29.68 5.44
C TRP A 683 2.34 -28.82 6.01
N GLU A 684 1.26 -29.46 6.47
CA GLU A 684 0.04 -28.76 6.90
C GLU A 684 0.21 -28.01 8.23
N THR A 685 0.81 -28.65 9.24
CA THR A 685 0.90 -28.13 10.61
C THR A 685 2.22 -27.45 10.89
N PRO A 686 2.27 -26.15 11.24
CA PRO A 686 3.54 -25.46 11.43
C PRO A 686 4.39 -26.10 12.53
N ILE A 687 5.66 -26.41 12.22
CA ILE A 687 6.64 -26.92 13.18
C ILE A 687 7.33 -25.74 13.83
N TRP A 688 7.58 -25.84 15.14
CA TRP A 688 8.34 -24.82 15.87
C TRP A 688 9.67 -24.52 15.17
N PHE A 689 9.96 -23.24 14.93
CA PHE A 689 11.10 -22.71 14.18
C PHE A 689 11.05 -22.87 12.64
N PHE A 690 10.72 -24.05 12.11
CA PHE A 690 10.78 -24.31 10.66
C PHE A 690 9.56 -23.81 9.87
N GLY A 691 8.45 -23.50 10.53
CA GLY A 691 7.24 -23.04 9.85
C GLY A 691 6.53 -24.18 9.14
N LYS A 692 6.07 -23.96 7.89
CA LYS A 692 5.38 -24.97 7.06
C LYS A 692 6.23 -25.52 5.93
N GLU A 693 7.42 -24.97 5.74
CA GLU A 693 8.25 -25.16 4.56
C GLU A 693 9.64 -25.58 5.00
N PHE A 694 10.23 -26.55 4.31
CA PHE A 694 11.62 -26.96 4.54
C PHE A 694 12.56 -26.29 3.54
N HIS A 695 13.50 -25.50 4.05
CA HIS A 695 14.50 -24.81 3.24
C HIS A 695 15.85 -25.54 3.34
N LEU A 696 16.33 -26.09 2.23
CA LEU A 696 17.53 -26.95 2.18
C LEU A 696 18.83 -26.14 2.02
N LEU A 697 18.84 -25.05 1.24
CA LEU A 697 20.06 -24.27 0.97
C LEU A 697 20.77 -23.75 2.25
N PRO A 698 20.07 -23.26 3.28
CA PRO A 698 20.70 -22.82 4.52
C PRO A 698 21.46 -23.94 5.23
N PHE A 699 20.94 -25.18 5.21
CA PHE A 699 21.62 -26.33 5.81
C PHE A 699 22.85 -26.73 5.00
N LEU A 700 22.77 -26.73 3.67
CA LEU A 700 23.94 -26.97 2.82
C LEU A 700 25.03 -25.93 3.08
N LEU A 701 24.64 -24.67 3.24
CA LEU A 701 25.52 -23.57 3.62
C LEU A 701 26.16 -23.84 5.00
N GLY A 702 25.38 -24.25 5.99
CA GLY A 702 25.86 -24.65 7.31
C GLY A 702 26.88 -25.80 7.27
N ILE A 703 26.59 -26.84 6.48
CA ILE A 703 27.48 -27.99 6.27
C ILE A 703 28.80 -27.54 5.63
N VAL A 704 28.75 -26.70 4.59
CA VAL A 704 29.96 -26.17 3.94
C VAL A 704 30.77 -25.30 4.91
N MET A 705 30.11 -24.44 5.69
CA MET A 705 30.79 -23.62 6.71
C MET A 705 31.45 -24.49 7.78
N PHE A 706 30.77 -25.53 8.25
CA PHE A 706 31.32 -26.48 9.21
C PHE A 706 32.50 -27.25 8.62
N ALA A 707 32.39 -27.76 7.39
CA ALA A 707 33.47 -28.43 6.69
C ALA A 707 34.68 -27.50 6.48
N GLN A 708 34.46 -26.26 6.09
CA GLN A 708 35.52 -25.25 5.92
C GLN A 708 36.27 -24.99 7.23
N GLN A 709 35.56 -24.92 8.36
CA GLN A 709 36.17 -24.75 9.68
C GLN A 709 36.99 -25.98 10.07
N LYS A 710 36.48 -27.20 9.81
CA LYS A 710 37.21 -28.44 10.08
C LYS A 710 38.45 -28.56 9.21
N ILE A 711 38.38 -28.28 7.91
CA ILE A 711 39.56 -28.26 7.01
C ILE A 711 40.62 -27.26 7.52
N SER A 712 40.18 -26.11 8.02
CA SER A 712 41.08 -25.09 8.61
C SER A 712 41.65 -25.49 9.97
N ALA A 713 41.01 -26.44 10.68
CA ALA A 713 41.46 -26.98 11.96
C ALA A 713 42.38 -28.20 11.82
N VAL A 714 42.15 -29.07 10.82
CA VAL A 714 42.87 -30.34 10.61
C VAL A 714 44.36 -30.16 10.32
N LYS A 715 44.80 -29.00 9.81
CA LYS A 715 46.22 -28.72 9.52
C LYS A 715 47.03 -28.21 10.74
N ARG A 716 46.61 -28.52 11.97
CA ARG A 716 47.25 -28.04 13.21
C ARG A 716 47.89 -29.19 13.96
N SER A 717 49.22 -29.28 13.90
CA SER A 717 50.01 -30.27 14.65
C SER A 717 50.42 -29.68 16.01
N GLY A 718 49.77 -30.07 17.11
CA GLY A 718 50.15 -29.68 18.48
C GLY A 718 48.99 -29.75 19.50
N PRO A 719 49.28 -29.60 20.82
CA PRO A 719 48.26 -29.58 21.86
C PRO A 719 47.33 -28.36 21.73
N VAL A 720 46.03 -28.59 21.82
CA VAL A 720 44.97 -27.57 21.61
C VAL A 720 44.88 -26.66 22.84
N SER A 721 45.10 -25.35 22.68
CA SER A 721 44.93 -24.37 23.77
C SER A 721 43.46 -24.01 24.00
N ASP A 722 43.12 -23.51 25.20
CA ASP A 722 41.74 -23.08 25.54
C ASP A 722 41.22 -21.99 24.59
N GLN A 723 42.10 -21.09 24.13
CA GLN A 723 41.76 -20.06 23.16
C GLN A 723 41.44 -20.65 21.78
N GLN A 724 42.08 -21.74 21.39
CA GLN A 724 41.80 -22.45 20.12
C GLN A 724 40.49 -23.24 20.21
N ARG A 725 40.21 -23.91 21.34
CA ARG A 725 38.91 -24.54 21.59
C ARG A 725 37.78 -23.52 21.53
N GLN A 726 37.99 -22.33 22.11
CA GLN A 726 37.03 -21.24 22.03
C GLN A 726 36.80 -20.77 20.59
N GLN A 727 37.84 -20.67 19.75
CA GLN A 727 37.69 -20.30 18.33
C GLN A 727 36.92 -21.36 17.53
N GLU A 728 37.18 -22.64 17.76
CA GLU A 728 36.45 -23.74 17.10
C GLU A 728 34.99 -23.81 17.55
N ALA A 729 34.74 -23.65 18.85
CA ALA A 729 33.39 -23.57 19.38
C ALA A 729 32.64 -22.35 18.83
N MET A 730 33.29 -21.18 18.77
CA MET A 730 32.71 -19.97 18.20
C MET A 730 32.43 -20.12 16.71
N GLY A 731 33.33 -20.78 15.96
CA GLY A 731 33.09 -21.12 14.57
C GLY A 731 31.86 -22.02 14.40
N THR A 732 31.79 -23.10 15.16
CA THR A 732 30.67 -24.07 15.05
C THR A 732 29.34 -23.40 15.41
N MET A 733 29.33 -22.59 16.47
CA MET A 733 28.19 -21.76 16.85
C MET A 733 27.79 -20.78 15.75
N MET A 734 28.78 -20.14 15.10
CA MET A 734 28.55 -19.21 14.00
C MET A 734 27.94 -19.91 12.78
N ALA A 735 28.40 -21.13 12.44
CA ALA A 735 27.83 -21.92 11.35
C ALA A 735 26.35 -22.28 11.63
N LEU A 736 26.02 -22.69 12.85
CA LEU A 736 24.64 -22.93 13.27
C LEU A 736 23.80 -21.65 13.20
N LEU A 737 24.30 -20.54 13.75
CA LEU A 737 23.61 -19.25 13.73
C LEU A 737 23.34 -18.77 12.29
N PHE A 738 24.32 -18.85 11.40
CA PHE A 738 24.14 -18.47 9.99
C PHE A 738 23.14 -19.37 9.27
N THR A 739 23.15 -20.68 9.55
CA THR A 739 22.16 -21.63 9.00
C THR A 739 20.74 -21.20 9.36
N PHE A 740 20.51 -20.90 10.64
CA PHE A 740 19.21 -20.48 11.14
C PHE A 740 18.81 -19.07 10.68
N MET A 741 19.78 -18.15 10.55
CA MET A 741 19.52 -16.79 10.07
C MET A 741 19.19 -16.77 8.57
N PHE A 742 19.93 -17.53 7.76
CA PHE A 742 19.72 -17.62 6.31
C PHE A 742 18.48 -18.46 5.94
N TYR A 743 17.85 -19.11 6.94
CA TYR A 743 16.61 -19.86 6.74
C TYR A 743 15.52 -19.02 6.08
N ASN A 744 15.35 -17.75 6.50
CA ASN A 744 14.32 -16.87 5.96
C ASN A 744 14.81 -15.96 4.83
N PHE A 745 16.02 -16.19 4.31
CA PHE A 745 16.62 -15.34 3.29
C PHE A 745 16.31 -15.86 1.88
N PRO A 746 16.36 -14.99 0.85
CA PRO A 746 16.13 -15.39 -0.53
C PRO A 746 17.04 -16.53 -0.98
N SER A 747 16.47 -17.48 -1.69
CA SER A 747 17.20 -18.60 -2.28
C SER A 747 18.34 -18.12 -3.19
N GLY A 748 18.15 -17.03 -3.96
CA GLY A 748 19.21 -16.41 -4.75
C GLY A 748 20.40 -15.93 -3.93
N LEU A 749 20.15 -15.43 -2.71
CA LEU A 749 21.22 -15.00 -1.79
C LEU A 749 21.94 -16.22 -1.20
N ASN A 750 21.18 -17.25 -0.84
CA ASN A 750 21.71 -18.51 -0.33
C ASN A 750 22.58 -19.21 -1.40
N ILE A 751 22.16 -19.20 -2.67
CA ILE A 751 22.95 -19.71 -3.82
C ILE A 751 24.25 -18.93 -3.94
N TYR A 752 24.19 -17.59 -3.99
CA TYR A 752 25.38 -16.74 -4.04
C TYR A 752 26.38 -17.10 -2.92
N TRP A 753 25.89 -17.20 -1.69
CA TRP A 753 26.74 -17.48 -0.54
C TRP A 753 27.31 -18.90 -0.56
N LEU A 754 26.49 -19.89 -0.89
CA LEU A 754 26.90 -21.28 -1.01
C LEU A 754 27.99 -21.44 -2.09
N SER A 755 27.77 -20.88 -3.29
CA SER A 755 28.77 -20.87 -4.36
C SER A 755 30.04 -20.14 -3.93
N SER A 756 29.92 -19.00 -3.24
CA SER A 756 31.05 -18.23 -2.73
C SER A 756 31.87 -19.02 -1.70
N MET A 757 31.22 -19.78 -0.82
CA MET A 757 31.90 -20.62 0.17
C MET A 757 32.57 -21.83 -0.47
N LEU A 758 31.90 -22.51 -1.40
CA LEU A 758 32.49 -23.64 -2.15
C LEU A 758 33.73 -23.22 -2.92
N LEU A 759 33.65 -22.10 -3.66
CA LEU A 759 34.80 -21.53 -4.36
C LEU A 759 35.89 -21.09 -3.39
N GLY A 760 35.52 -20.57 -2.21
CA GLY A 760 36.46 -20.23 -1.15
C GLY A 760 37.23 -21.45 -0.62
N VAL A 761 36.56 -22.59 -0.45
CA VAL A 761 37.19 -23.87 -0.06
C VAL A 761 38.14 -24.35 -1.15
N ILE A 762 37.73 -24.30 -2.42
CA ILE A 762 38.58 -24.63 -3.57
C ILE A 762 39.81 -23.72 -3.61
N GLN A 763 39.60 -22.41 -3.49
CA GLN A 763 40.68 -21.42 -3.45
C GLN A 763 41.65 -21.70 -2.30
N GLN A 764 41.14 -21.91 -1.09
CA GLN A 764 41.93 -22.26 0.08
C GLN A 764 42.75 -23.52 -0.16
N TRP A 765 42.18 -24.55 -0.79
CA TRP A 765 42.89 -25.78 -1.13
C TRP A 765 44.03 -25.52 -2.13
N VAL A 766 43.75 -24.80 -3.23
CA VAL A 766 44.75 -24.46 -4.26
C VAL A 766 45.89 -23.61 -3.68
N THR A 767 45.57 -22.50 -3.00
CA THR A 767 46.59 -21.61 -2.42
C THR A 767 47.44 -22.34 -1.39
N ASN A 768 46.85 -23.23 -0.58
CA ASN A 768 47.61 -24.02 0.38
C ASN A 768 48.53 -25.07 -0.25
N LYS A 769 48.23 -25.52 -1.48
CA LYS A 769 49.11 -26.43 -2.23
C LYS A 769 50.28 -25.66 -2.88
N ILE A 770 50.05 -24.42 -3.28
CA ILE A 770 51.09 -23.53 -3.86
C ILE A 770 52.03 -23.00 -2.76
N LEU A 771 51.49 -22.67 -1.58
CA LEU A 771 52.23 -22.23 -0.40
C LEU A 771 52.88 -23.43 0.31
N ASP A 772 53.83 -24.09 -0.36
CA ASP A 772 54.58 -25.22 0.20
C ASP A 772 55.29 -24.84 1.51
N GLU A 773 55.39 -25.78 2.47
CA GLU A 773 55.89 -25.50 3.82
C GLU A 773 57.29 -24.87 3.85
N LYS A 774 58.13 -25.24 2.87
CA LYS A 774 59.51 -24.75 2.69
C LYS A 774 59.58 -23.26 2.39
N HIS A 775 58.66 -22.72 1.60
CA HIS A 775 58.63 -21.28 1.30
C HIS A 775 58.25 -20.44 2.54
N LEU A 776 57.34 -20.94 3.37
CA LEU A 776 56.93 -20.25 4.59
C LEU A 776 57.95 -20.38 5.74
N GLN A 777 58.90 -21.33 5.71
CA GLN A 777 59.93 -21.46 6.76
C GLN A 777 60.97 -20.34 6.69
N HIS A 778 61.29 -19.85 5.50
CA HIS A 778 62.25 -18.77 5.29
C HIS A 778 61.71 -17.38 5.68
N GLU A 779 60.39 -17.23 5.82
CA GLU A 779 59.75 -15.94 6.11
C GLU A 779 59.52 -15.65 7.60
N VAL A 780 59.56 -16.67 8.45
CA VAL A 780 59.29 -16.53 9.89
C VAL A 780 60.62 -16.54 10.64
N ILE A 781 61.02 -15.40 11.18
CA ILE A 781 62.26 -15.25 11.94
C ILE A 781 61.99 -15.71 13.37
N VAL A 782 62.19 -16.98 13.63
CA VAL A 782 62.17 -17.52 14.99
C VAL A 782 63.59 -17.47 15.56
N ASN A 783 63.82 -16.58 16.51
CA ASN A 783 65.07 -16.60 17.28
C ASN A 783 65.02 -17.78 18.25
N LYS A 784 65.67 -18.91 17.91
CA LYS A 784 65.73 -20.13 18.75
C LYS A 784 66.55 -19.96 20.06
N LYS A 785 67.07 -18.77 20.35
CA LYS A 785 67.87 -18.48 21.55
C LYS A 785 67.27 -17.29 22.30
N ARG A 786 66.39 -17.55 23.28
CA ARG A 786 66.24 -16.73 24.49
C ARG A 786 65.46 -17.42 25.57
#